data_AF-A0A7W4A0F0-F1
#
_entry.id   AF-A0A7W4A0F0-F1
#
_cell.length_a   1.000
_cell.length_b   1.000
_cell.length_c   1.000
_cell.angle_alpha   90.00
_cell.angle_beta   90.00
_cell.angle_gamma   90.00
#
_symmetry.space_group_name_H-M   'P 1'
#
loop_
_entity.id
_entity.type
_entity.pdbx_description
1 polymer ?
#
loop_
_entity_poly.entity_id
_entity_poly.type
_entity_poly.pdbx_seq_one_letter_code
_entity_poly.pdbx_strand_id
1 'polypeptide(L)'
;MSQAKNNIIKHAQLNWSDQSEPYSTMFDDIYFNNNQGHCESQYVFFEGNDLAQRWVNFKQKQFCIVETGFGSGLNFVNSAQQFINFRKNNIDKPLQRIHFISFEKYPLTSNDIQLSLQKLPQFSELLDSLVVQYPMPLLGCHRLFFDGGNIILDLWFGDINQQIDNLSNEHNGIADAWYLDGFNPNTNPDMWHLILFKKMVALSKPQATLATFTAAGFVRRALNEAGFTMLKRKGYGKKREMLVGQLPESTSIDGHAINPIDDRRTIIKEAIKTVPNVVNDIAIIGGGIAGLCTALALAKRDHKVTVYCSDKTLGSGASGNLQGALYPLLNERHDALGQLFSNAYQFALNFYQDINQRHPFAHQFNGLIQLAYDSSSTKKLQKIKTAGLPEQLVHWIDANSTNQLAGVEIDHPALYYPRAGWLSPRQLIISLAHLLAEYDNVTIHCDHHIEQIYYDQDAKNKNNDQWILKRKLPSTSTNTSAKDMIDLSIHAMAHQNQTESATENTGIFKHQTLVIAAGFDSLNFQQCRAVPLSAARGQVSHIESTPELTALKRTLCHEGYLTPAIAVQHCMGATFKRHDSDTAYRETEQNDNHQKLKKCISDKTWVDNIVLNDQAHTAIRCTTRDHFPYVGELTDYDSLKKSYEMNGSINYPIASLPNAYLLTGLGSRGLCSAPLLAEILASKINKESLPVAKYIDEKMKIPRQWLSYINKNKPLKS
;
A
#
# COMPACT_ATOMS: atom_id res chain seq x y z
N MET A 1 -17.65 -20.62 18.47
CA MET A 1 -17.63 -20.45 16.98
C MET A 1 -18.72 -19.48 16.48
N SER A 2 -18.85 -18.25 16.98
CA SER A 2 -19.79 -17.27 16.37
C SER A 2 -19.38 -15.79 16.40
N GLN A 3 -18.15 -15.44 16.77
CA GLN A 3 -17.65 -14.06 16.71
C GLN A 3 -16.83 -13.73 15.45
N ALA A 4 -16.50 -14.74 14.62
CA ALA A 4 -15.67 -14.60 13.42
C ALA A 4 -16.42 -14.10 12.17
N LYS A 5 -17.69 -13.65 12.27
CA LYS A 5 -18.50 -13.38 11.08
C LYS A 5 -18.14 -12.10 10.30
N ASN A 6 -17.53 -11.09 10.94
CA ASN A 6 -17.40 -9.76 10.32
C ASN A 6 -15.98 -9.13 10.33
N ASN A 7 -14.91 -9.83 10.74
CA ASN A 7 -13.55 -9.25 10.68
C ASN A 7 -13.40 -7.89 11.40
N ILE A 8 -14.17 -7.63 12.46
CA ILE A 8 -14.21 -6.35 13.16
C ILE A 8 -13.11 -6.31 14.24
N ILE A 9 -12.33 -5.24 14.26
CA ILE A 9 -11.36 -4.94 15.32
C ILE A 9 -12.02 -4.02 16.35
N LYS A 10 -11.78 -4.29 17.63
CA LYS A 10 -12.29 -3.48 18.75
C LYS A 10 -11.13 -2.87 19.50
N HIS A 11 -11.33 -1.66 20.02
CA HIS A 11 -10.34 -1.04 20.88
C HIS A 11 -10.21 -1.78 22.22
N ALA A 12 -9.04 -1.64 22.85
CA ALA A 12 -8.85 -2.01 24.24
C ALA A 12 -9.80 -1.23 25.16
N GLN A 13 -10.28 -1.87 26.22
CA GLN A 13 -11.01 -1.20 27.29
C GLN A 13 -10.05 -0.93 28.44
N LEU A 14 -9.71 0.35 28.63
CA LEU A 14 -8.75 0.77 29.65
C LEU A 14 -9.45 1.36 30.87
N ASN A 15 -8.93 1.05 32.04
CA ASN A 15 -9.10 1.85 33.25
C ASN A 15 -7.77 2.54 33.57
N TRP A 16 -7.84 3.79 33.97
CA TRP A 16 -6.65 4.53 34.42
C TRP A 16 -6.58 4.44 35.94
N SER A 17 -5.45 3.96 36.47
CA SER A 17 -5.22 3.97 37.92
C SER A 17 -5.05 5.40 38.45
N ASP A 18 -5.06 5.58 39.78
CA ASP A 18 -4.75 6.87 40.41
C ASP A 18 -3.35 7.41 40.03
N GLN A 19 -2.45 6.54 39.55
CA GLN A 19 -1.11 6.89 39.03
C GLN A 19 -1.08 7.11 37.49
N SER A 20 -2.27 7.14 36.86
CA SER A 20 -2.51 7.20 35.41
C SER A 20 -1.82 6.07 34.63
N GLU A 21 -1.66 4.88 35.23
CA GLU A 21 -1.14 3.73 34.51
C GLU A 21 -2.27 3.09 33.69
N PRO A 22 -2.04 2.80 32.39
CA PRO A 22 -3.03 2.12 31.56
C PRO A 22 -3.21 0.67 32.04
N TYR A 23 -4.39 0.36 32.56
CA TYR A 23 -4.79 -0.97 33.03
C TYR A 23 -5.77 -1.62 32.06
N SER A 24 -5.47 -2.85 31.64
CA SER A 24 -6.39 -3.64 30.82
C SER A 24 -7.34 -4.44 31.70
N THR A 25 -8.62 -4.03 31.73
CA THR A 25 -9.65 -4.78 32.48
C THR A 25 -9.89 -6.17 31.90
N MET A 26 -9.63 -6.35 30.61
CA MET A 26 -9.83 -7.63 29.91
C MET A 26 -8.79 -8.68 30.32
N PHE A 27 -7.57 -8.26 30.64
CA PHE A 27 -6.44 -9.14 30.93
C PHE A 27 -5.95 -9.07 32.38
N ASP A 28 -6.57 -8.19 33.18
CA ASP A 28 -6.29 -7.98 34.60
C ASP A 28 -4.81 -7.65 34.87
N ASP A 29 -4.23 -6.79 34.03
CA ASP A 29 -2.80 -6.48 34.03
C ASP A 29 -2.53 -5.06 33.49
N ILE A 30 -1.39 -4.47 33.88
CA ILE A 30 -0.94 -3.15 33.39
C ILE A 30 -0.16 -3.31 32.08
N TYR A 31 -0.23 -2.30 31.19
CA TYR A 31 0.60 -2.31 29.98
C TYR A 31 2.08 -2.05 30.32
N PHE A 32 2.37 -1.07 31.18
CA PHE A 32 3.70 -0.79 31.71
C PHE A 32 3.62 0.15 32.91
N ASN A 33 4.68 0.20 33.72
CA ASN A 33 4.79 1.16 34.82
C ASN A 33 5.21 2.55 34.31
N ASN A 34 4.50 3.61 34.69
CA ASN A 34 4.70 4.96 34.13
C ASN A 34 6.09 5.57 34.38
N ASN A 35 6.76 5.24 35.50
CA ASN A 35 8.02 5.88 35.87
C ASN A 35 9.27 5.10 35.41
N GLN A 36 9.14 3.80 35.12
CA GLN A 36 10.27 2.94 34.75
C GLN A 36 10.02 2.07 33.51
N GLY A 37 8.84 2.12 32.89
CA GLY A 37 8.47 1.27 31.77
C GLY A 37 9.41 1.42 30.56
N HIS A 38 9.88 2.64 30.28
CA HIS A 38 10.85 2.86 29.21
C HIS A 38 12.21 2.20 29.51
N CYS A 39 12.67 2.20 30.77
CA CYS A 39 13.90 1.52 31.17
C CYS A 39 13.74 -0.01 31.08
N GLU A 40 12.56 -0.53 31.44
CA GLU A 40 12.27 -1.96 31.30
C GLU A 40 12.23 -2.37 29.83
N SER A 41 11.55 -1.60 28.97
CA SER A 41 11.54 -1.80 27.52
C SER A 41 12.96 -1.82 26.93
N GLN A 42 13.77 -0.84 27.33
CA GLN A 42 15.18 -0.74 26.95
C GLN A 42 15.98 -1.98 27.37
N TYR A 43 15.89 -2.39 28.64
CA TYR A 43 16.66 -3.51 29.17
C TYR A 43 16.20 -4.87 28.63
N VAL A 44 14.89 -5.11 28.61
CA VAL A 44 14.31 -6.41 28.25
C VAL A 44 14.42 -6.64 26.75
N PHE A 45 13.97 -5.69 25.94
CA PHE A 45 13.79 -5.93 24.51
C PHE A 45 14.97 -5.45 23.69
N PHE A 46 15.39 -4.19 23.87
CA PHE A 46 16.47 -3.62 23.08
C PHE A 46 17.83 -4.22 23.45
N GLU A 47 18.20 -4.21 24.74
CA GLU A 47 19.44 -4.82 25.23
C GLU A 47 19.37 -6.34 25.29
N GLY A 48 18.19 -6.93 25.51
CA GLY A 48 18.01 -8.38 25.49
C GLY A 48 18.22 -9.00 24.11
N ASN A 49 18.00 -8.25 23.03
CA ASN A 49 18.33 -8.64 21.67
C ASN A 49 19.69 -8.12 21.18
N ASP A 50 20.47 -7.47 22.05
CA ASP A 50 21.78 -6.86 21.75
C ASP A 50 21.76 -5.93 20.53
N LEU A 51 20.68 -5.14 20.38
CA LEU A 51 20.45 -4.39 19.15
C LEU A 51 21.53 -3.35 18.87
N ALA A 52 22.05 -2.65 19.88
CA ALA A 52 23.10 -1.64 19.70
C ALA A 52 24.35 -2.21 19.02
N GLN A 53 24.89 -3.33 19.51
CA GLN A 53 26.08 -3.96 18.93
C GLN A 53 25.77 -4.61 17.59
N ARG A 54 24.60 -5.23 17.45
CA ARG A 54 24.19 -5.87 16.21
C ARG A 54 24.03 -4.87 15.09
N TRP A 55 23.42 -3.71 15.34
CA TRP A 55 23.25 -2.65 14.34
C TRP A 55 24.59 -2.12 13.82
N VAL A 56 25.58 -1.91 14.70
CA VAL A 56 26.94 -1.49 14.31
C VAL A 56 27.62 -2.51 13.39
N ASN A 57 27.34 -3.80 13.59
CA ASN A 57 27.95 -4.90 12.86
C ASN A 57 27.08 -5.43 11.71
N PHE A 58 25.87 -4.90 11.55
CA PHE A 58 24.90 -5.39 10.59
C PHE A 58 25.33 -5.07 9.16
N LYS A 59 25.18 -6.05 8.26
CA LYS A 59 25.71 -5.97 6.89
C LYS A 59 24.66 -5.60 5.84
N GLN A 60 23.37 -5.71 6.17
CA GLN A 60 22.28 -5.40 5.26
C GLN A 60 21.77 -3.98 5.50
N LYS A 61 21.11 -3.40 4.48
CA LYS A 61 20.53 -2.05 4.57
C LYS A 61 19.35 -1.93 5.54
N GLN A 62 18.65 -3.04 5.81
CA GLN A 62 17.42 -3.06 6.60
C GLN A 62 17.44 -4.15 7.67
N PHE A 63 17.13 -3.77 8.90
CA PHE A 63 16.97 -4.68 10.05
C PHE A 63 15.50 -4.78 10.45
N CYS A 64 14.99 -5.99 10.68
CA CYS A 64 13.58 -6.21 10.99
C CYS A 64 13.35 -6.70 12.43
N ILE A 65 12.52 -5.96 13.17
CA ILE A 65 12.06 -6.33 14.52
C ILE A 65 10.60 -6.75 14.41
N VAL A 66 10.25 -7.91 14.99
CA VAL A 66 8.87 -8.38 15.05
C VAL A 66 8.40 -8.50 16.50
N GLU A 67 7.23 -7.96 16.80
CA GLU A 67 6.66 -7.86 18.13
C GLU A 67 5.30 -8.55 18.24
N THR A 68 5.04 -9.19 19.37
CA THR A 68 3.76 -9.79 19.72
C THR A 68 3.02 -8.92 20.74
N GLY A 69 2.14 -8.02 20.31
CA GLY A 69 1.43 -7.10 21.19
C GLY A 69 2.04 -5.70 21.16
N PHE A 70 1.42 -4.80 20.40
CA PHE A 70 1.87 -3.41 20.27
C PHE A 70 1.58 -2.59 21.52
N GLY A 71 0.41 -2.80 22.13
CA GLY A 71 -0.08 -2.04 23.26
C GLY A 71 -0.01 -0.53 23.01
N SER A 72 0.65 0.19 23.92
CA SER A 72 0.84 1.65 23.82
C SER A 72 1.83 2.07 22.72
N GLY A 73 2.59 1.14 22.15
CA GLY A 73 3.68 1.43 21.21
C GLY A 73 5.01 1.79 21.89
N LEU A 74 5.16 1.58 23.20
CA LEU A 74 6.37 1.93 23.96
C LEU A 74 7.65 1.32 23.37
N ASN A 75 7.63 0.01 23.08
CA ASN A 75 8.79 -0.69 22.51
C ASN A 75 9.14 -0.16 21.12
N PHE A 76 8.13 0.20 20.32
CA PHE A 76 8.33 0.82 19.01
C PHE A 76 8.97 2.19 19.14
N VAL A 77 8.39 3.13 19.90
CA VAL A 77 8.94 4.49 20.02
C VAL A 77 10.34 4.47 20.65
N ASN A 78 10.60 3.57 21.60
CA ASN A 78 11.93 3.39 22.15
C ASN A 78 12.91 2.91 21.06
N SER A 79 12.58 1.83 20.33
CA SER A 79 13.46 1.29 19.28
C SER A 79 13.68 2.29 18.14
N ALA A 80 12.64 3.02 17.75
CA ALA A 80 12.71 4.09 16.76
C ALA A 80 13.65 5.22 17.21
N GLN A 81 13.52 5.68 18.46
CA GLN A 81 14.39 6.73 19.01
C GLN A 81 15.86 6.27 19.08
N GLN A 82 16.10 5.02 19.50
CA GLN A 82 17.44 4.44 19.50
C GLN A 82 18.00 4.35 18.08
N PHE A 83 17.17 4.03 17.09
CA PHE A 83 17.62 3.95 15.70
C PHE A 83 17.97 5.32 15.11
N ILE A 84 17.18 6.35 15.41
CA ILE A 84 17.51 7.75 15.06
C ILE A 84 18.88 8.13 15.65
N ASN A 85 19.11 7.80 16.93
CA ASN A 85 20.38 8.06 17.60
C ASN A 85 21.53 7.25 16.99
N PHE A 86 21.29 5.99 16.62
CA PHE A 86 22.26 5.14 15.94
C PHE A 86 22.69 5.78 14.62
N ARG A 87 21.74 6.14 13.74
CA ARG A 87 22.05 6.70 12.42
C ARG A 87 22.81 8.03 12.50
N LYS A 88 22.44 8.91 13.43
CA LYS A 88 23.18 10.16 13.68
C LYS A 88 24.66 9.93 13.99
N ASN A 89 24.99 8.84 14.69
CA ASN A 89 26.36 8.52 15.10
C ASN A 89 27.09 7.53 14.16
N ASN A 90 26.39 6.97 13.17
CA ASN A 90 26.86 5.83 12.37
C ASN A 90 26.45 5.97 10.89
N ILE A 91 26.61 7.16 10.31
CA ILE A 91 26.12 7.47 8.96
C ILE A 91 26.76 6.60 7.87
N ASP A 92 27.97 6.09 8.11
CA ASP A 92 28.76 5.24 7.23
C ASP A 92 28.39 3.75 7.31
N LYS A 93 27.53 3.35 8.26
CA LYS A 93 27.16 1.94 8.42
C LYS A 93 26.20 1.47 7.33
N PRO A 94 26.26 0.18 6.93
CA PRO A 94 25.36 -0.37 5.93
C PRO A 94 23.88 -0.27 6.32
N LEU A 95 23.58 -0.45 7.61
CA LEU A 95 22.21 -0.39 8.12
C LEU A 95 21.69 1.05 8.10
N GLN A 96 20.68 1.29 7.26
CA GLN A 96 20.07 2.61 7.07
C GLN A 96 18.58 2.63 7.37
N ARG A 97 17.94 1.45 7.53
CA ARG A 97 16.51 1.35 7.81
C ARG A 97 16.20 0.30 8.88
N ILE A 98 15.18 0.56 9.70
CA ILE A 98 14.50 -0.49 10.46
C ILE A 98 13.07 -0.71 9.97
N HIS A 99 12.64 -1.97 10.01
CA HIS A 99 11.26 -2.36 9.80
C HIS A 99 10.75 -3.00 11.08
N PHE A 100 9.81 -2.33 11.75
CA PHE A 100 9.16 -2.81 12.96
C PHE A 100 7.80 -3.39 12.57
N ILE A 101 7.53 -4.64 12.88
CA ILE A 101 6.26 -5.32 12.61
C ILE A 101 5.65 -5.70 13.94
N SER A 102 4.45 -5.23 14.25
CA SER A 102 3.77 -5.58 15.51
C SER A 102 2.36 -6.08 15.27
N PHE A 103 1.94 -7.06 16.06
CA PHE A 103 0.59 -7.59 16.06
C PHE A 103 -0.21 -7.05 17.24
N GLU A 104 -1.45 -6.62 17.01
CA GLU A 104 -2.31 -6.10 18.07
C GLU A 104 -3.76 -6.53 17.87
N LYS A 105 -4.32 -7.21 18.87
CA LYS A 105 -5.70 -7.71 18.82
C LYS A 105 -6.71 -6.66 19.28
N TYR A 106 -6.31 -5.82 20.22
CA TYR A 106 -7.13 -4.79 20.85
C TYR A 106 -6.37 -3.44 20.83
N PRO A 107 -6.26 -2.79 19.67
CA PRO A 107 -5.51 -1.54 19.57
C PRO A 107 -6.10 -0.47 20.49
N LEU A 108 -5.23 0.29 21.15
CA LEU A 108 -5.66 1.45 21.93
C LEU A 108 -6.25 2.52 21.01
N THR A 109 -6.98 3.49 21.57
CA THR A 109 -7.32 4.69 20.80
C THR A 109 -6.08 5.57 20.66
N SER A 110 -6.04 6.44 19.65
CA SER A 110 -4.93 7.41 19.48
C SER A 110 -4.79 8.31 20.72
N ASN A 111 -5.92 8.68 21.34
CA ASN A 111 -5.94 9.44 22.59
C ASN A 111 -5.32 8.65 23.76
N ASP A 112 -5.63 7.35 23.89
CA ASP A 112 -5.05 6.52 24.95
C ASP A 112 -3.54 6.32 24.77
N ILE A 113 -3.07 6.20 23.53
CA ILE A 113 -1.63 6.16 23.22
C ILE A 113 -0.96 7.46 23.63
N GLN A 114 -1.54 8.60 23.27
CA GLN A 114 -1.04 9.92 23.66
C GLN A 114 -0.97 10.05 25.18
N LEU A 115 -2.06 9.72 25.89
CA LEU A 115 -2.12 9.77 27.35
C LEU A 115 -1.10 8.83 28.02
N SER A 116 -0.83 7.67 27.42
CA SER A 116 0.12 6.69 27.94
C SER A 116 1.57 7.16 27.80
N LEU A 117 1.92 7.77 26.66
CA LEU A 117 3.32 8.07 26.33
C LEU A 117 3.72 9.53 26.57
N GLN A 118 2.78 10.45 26.78
CA GLN A 118 3.08 11.88 27.01
C GLN A 118 4.02 12.15 28.19
N LYS A 119 4.10 11.24 29.18
CA LYS A 119 5.00 11.36 30.34
C LYS A 119 6.47 11.06 29.99
N LEU A 120 6.76 10.67 28.75
CA LEU A 120 8.09 10.31 28.25
C LEU A 120 8.50 11.33 27.16
N PRO A 121 8.93 12.56 27.56
CA PRO A 121 9.16 13.67 26.63
C PRO A 121 10.27 13.39 25.60
N GLN A 122 11.15 12.43 25.86
CA GLN A 122 12.17 11.99 24.91
C GLN A 122 11.58 11.37 23.63
N PHE A 123 10.29 11.01 23.63
CA PHE A 123 9.60 10.40 22.49
C PHE A 123 8.57 11.32 21.83
N SER A 124 8.47 12.60 22.22
CA SER A 124 7.39 13.50 21.79
C SER A 124 7.25 13.61 20.26
N GLU A 125 8.34 13.79 19.52
CA GLU A 125 8.29 13.91 18.05
C GLU A 125 7.76 12.62 17.39
N LEU A 126 8.22 11.46 17.85
CA LEU A 126 7.75 10.16 17.38
C LEU A 126 6.29 9.91 17.77
N LEU A 127 5.89 10.32 18.98
CA LEU A 127 4.53 10.19 19.48
C LEU A 127 3.56 11.04 18.66
N ASP A 128 3.90 12.30 18.39
CA ASP A 128 3.08 13.20 17.57
C ASP A 128 2.88 12.62 16.17
N SER A 129 3.96 12.13 15.55
CA SER A 129 3.90 11.46 14.25
C SER A 129 3.06 10.18 14.29
N LEU A 130 3.19 9.37 15.36
CA LEU A 130 2.41 8.14 15.52
C LEU A 130 0.92 8.44 15.67
N VAL A 131 0.55 9.41 16.51
CA VAL A 131 -0.85 9.80 16.78
C VAL A 131 -1.52 10.34 15.51
N VAL A 132 -0.81 11.15 14.72
CA VAL A 132 -1.33 11.69 13.46
C VAL A 132 -1.59 10.58 12.44
N GLN A 133 -0.70 9.59 12.36
CA GLN A 133 -0.78 8.51 11.39
C GLN A 133 -1.59 7.30 11.87
N TYR A 134 -1.96 7.24 13.16
CA TYR A 134 -2.50 6.03 13.80
C TYR A 134 -3.77 5.54 13.08
N PRO A 135 -3.83 4.26 12.69
CA PRO A 135 -4.88 3.78 11.80
C PRO A 135 -6.22 3.59 12.53
N MET A 136 -7.31 3.68 11.77
CA MET A 136 -8.62 3.18 12.20
C MET A 136 -8.52 1.67 12.56
N PRO A 137 -9.36 1.16 13.48
CA PRO A 137 -9.35 -0.26 13.87
C PRO A 137 -9.94 -1.14 12.76
N LEU A 138 -9.15 -1.37 11.71
CA LEU A 138 -9.48 -2.20 10.55
C LEU A 138 -8.57 -3.43 10.53
N LEU A 139 -9.10 -4.60 10.16
CA LEU A 139 -8.35 -5.86 10.15
C LEU A 139 -7.17 -5.80 9.16
N GLY A 140 -6.04 -6.40 9.55
CA GLY A 140 -4.88 -6.60 8.67
C GLY A 140 -3.80 -5.55 8.90
N CYS A 141 -2.96 -5.36 7.88
CA CYS A 141 -1.76 -4.54 7.99
C CYS A 141 -2.02 -3.05 7.69
N HIS A 142 -1.41 -2.19 8.51
CA HIS A 142 -1.30 -0.75 8.34
C HIS A 142 0.17 -0.35 8.38
N ARG A 143 0.72 0.09 7.24
CA ARG A 143 2.10 0.57 7.14
C ARG A 143 2.19 2.06 7.37
N LEU A 144 3.05 2.47 8.30
CA LEU A 144 3.35 3.84 8.67
C LEU A 144 4.84 4.14 8.47
N PHE A 145 5.19 5.39 8.20
CA PHE A 145 6.57 5.81 7.94
C PHE A 145 7.00 6.91 8.90
N PHE A 146 8.24 6.81 9.38
CA PHE A 146 8.88 7.79 10.26
C PHE A 146 10.31 8.07 9.77
N ASP A 147 10.90 9.16 10.24
CA ASP A 147 12.28 9.57 9.89
C ASP A 147 12.53 9.54 8.37
N GLY A 148 11.66 10.18 7.58
CA GLY A 148 11.78 10.21 6.12
C GLY A 148 11.62 8.86 5.41
N GLY A 149 11.10 7.83 6.09
CA GLY A 149 10.98 6.46 5.58
C GLY A 149 12.11 5.52 6.01
N ASN A 150 13.02 5.97 6.86
CA ASN A 150 14.08 5.14 7.44
C ASN A 150 13.58 4.26 8.61
N ILE A 151 12.37 4.52 9.09
CA ILE A 151 11.68 3.67 10.06
C ILE A 151 10.31 3.34 9.47
N ILE A 152 10.07 2.05 9.27
CA ILE A 152 8.80 1.51 8.79
C ILE A 152 8.12 0.78 9.95
N LEU A 153 6.85 1.08 10.21
CA LEU A 153 6.02 0.36 11.15
C LEU A 153 4.87 -0.34 10.42
N ASP A 154 4.80 -1.67 10.49
CA ASP A 154 3.62 -2.43 10.09
C ASP A 154 2.83 -2.84 11.34
N LEU A 155 1.66 -2.23 11.52
CA LEU A 155 0.69 -2.62 12.55
C LEU A 155 -0.31 -3.61 11.99
N TRP A 156 -0.25 -4.85 12.45
CA TRP A 156 -1.18 -5.91 12.10
C TRP A 156 -2.29 -6.00 13.14
N PHE A 157 -3.44 -5.42 12.82
CA PHE A 157 -4.61 -5.54 13.67
C PHE A 157 -5.30 -6.88 13.45
N GLY A 158 -5.50 -7.62 14.54
CA GLY A 158 -6.11 -8.94 14.56
C GLY A 158 -5.39 -9.89 15.52
N ASP A 159 -5.95 -11.09 15.69
CA ASP A 159 -5.32 -12.12 16.52
C ASP A 159 -4.02 -12.61 15.87
N ILE A 160 -2.89 -12.50 16.59
CA ILE A 160 -1.58 -12.94 16.11
C ILE A 160 -1.59 -14.39 15.62
N ASN A 161 -2.36 -15.28 16.26
CA ASN A 161 -2.42 -16.69 15.89
C ASN A 161 -2.94 -16.91 14.47
N GLN A 162 -3.71 -15.94 13.94
CA GLN A 162 -4.22 -15.91 12.57
C GLN A 162 -3.39 -14.99 11.67
N GLN A 163 -3.04 -13.79 12.15
CA GLN A 163 -2.37 -12.78 11.34
C GLN A 163 -0.93 -13.14 10.98
N ILE A 164 -0.24 -13.93 11.82
CA ILE A 164 1.13 -14.35 11.53
C ILE A 164 1.24 -15.19 10.24
N ASP A 165 0.18 -15.92 9.85
CA ASP A 165 0.13 -16.69 8.61
C ASP A 165 -0.02 -15.81 7.35
N ASN A 166 -0.40 -14.54 7.55
CA ASN A 166 -0.55 -13.57 6.47
C ASN A 166 0.77 -12.89 6.10
N LEU A 167 1.82 -13.04 6.91
CA LEU A 167 3.17 -12.61 6.54
C LEU A 167 3.76 -13.55 5.49
N SER A 168 4.35 -12.97 4.45
CA SER A 168 5.09 -13.74 3.44
C SER A 168 6.49 -14.09 3.96
N ASN A 169 6.91 -15.35 3.78
CA ASN A 169 8.25 -15.84 4.11
C ASN A 169 9.05 -16.26 2.86
N GLU A 170 8.67 -15.75 1.68
CA GLU A 170 9.23 -16.14 0.37
C GLU A 170 10.75 -15.87 0.22
N HIS A 171 11.40 -15.23 1.21
CA HIS A 171 12.80 -14.78 1.16
C HIS A 171 13.67 -15.19 2.37
N ASN A 172 13.54 -16.43 2.84
CA ASN A 172 14.38 -17.01 3.92
C ASN A 172 14.18 -16.36 5.31
N GLY A 173 12.93 -15.99 5.61
CA GLY A 173 12.55 -15.33 6.86
C GLY A 173 12.67 -13.80 6.78
N ILE A 174 11.92 -13.11 7.64
CA ILE A 174 11.89 -11.65 7.70
C ILE A 174 12.49 -11.12 9.01
N ALA A 175 12.33 -11.83 10.13
CA ALA A 175 12.67 -11.29 11.45
C ALA A 175 14.17 -11.44 11.75
N ASP A 176 14.82 -10.33 12.09
CA ASP A 176 16.18 -10.32 12.65
C ASP A 176 16.13 -10.38 14.20
N ALA A 177 15.10 -9.80 14.81
CA ALA A 177 14.87 -9.87 16.25
C ALA A 177 13.38 -10.00 16.58
N TRP A 178 13.07 -10.71 17.66
CA TRP A 178 11.73 -10.81 18.23
C TRP A 178 11.63 -10.12 19.59
N TYR A 179 10.61 -9.27 19.71
CA TYR A 179 10.10 -8.80 20.98
C TYR A 179 8.87 -9.65 21.32
N LEU A 180 9.10 -10.73 22.08
CA LEU A 180 8.01 -11.58 22.54
C LEU A 180 7.40 -10.92 23.78
N ASP A 181 6.52 -9.97 23.52
CA ASP A 181 5.77 -9.21 24.52
C ASP A 181 4.33 -9.73 24.65
N GLY A 182 3.56 -9.15 25.57
CA GLY A 182 2.16 -9.48 25.81
C GLY A 182 1.88 -9.68 27.30
N PHE A 183 0.59 -9.83 27.64
CA PHE A 183 0.19 -10.04 29.03
C PHE A 183 0.80 -11.31 29.63
N ASN A 184 0.89 -11.32 30.96
CA ASN A 184 1.47 -12.43 31.72
C ASN A 184 0.97 -13.80 31.20
N PRO A 185 1.85 -14.78 30.96
CA PRO A 185 1.44 -16.07 30.41
C PRO A 185 0.36 -16.81 31.21
N ASN A 186 0.25 -16.52 32.51
CA ASN A 186 -0.80 -17.10 33.36
C ASN A 186 -2.18 -16.48 33.12
N THR A 187 -2.25 -15.22 32.66
CA THR A 187 -3.50 -14.49 32.40
C THR A 187 -3.86 -14.46 30.91
N ASN A 188 -2.93 -14.80 30.01
CA ASN A 188 -3.16 -14.85 28.57
C ASN A 188 -2.52 -16.08 27.88
N PRO A 189 -2.88 -17.32 28.27
CA PRO A 189 -2.21 -18.52 27.76
C PRO A 189 -2.34 -18.73 26.24
N ASP A 190 -3.37 -18.16 25.62
CA ASP A 190 -3.66 -18.29 24.18
C ASP A 190 -2.55 -17.71 23.28
N MET A 191 -1.70 -16.83 23.80
CA MET A 191 -0.53 -16.30 23.08
C MET A 191 0.74 -17.17 23.29
N TRP A 192 0.85 -17.89 24.40
CA TRP A 192 2.11 -18.51 24.83
C TRP A 192 2.16 -20.01 24.55
N HIS A 193 2.06 -20.40 23.28
CA HIS A 193 1.99 -21.80 22.90
C HIS A 193 2.96 -22.19 21.76
N LEU A 194 3.36 -23.46 21.75
CA LEU A 194 4.34 -24.04 20.83
C LEU A 194 4.06 -23.75 19.34
N ILE A 195 2.79 -23.78 18.91
CA ILE A 195 2.42 -23.56 17.51
C ILE A 195 2.84 -22.16 17.04
N LEU A 196 2.60 -21.13 17.86
CA LEU A 196 3.01 -19.76 17.56
C LEU A 196 4.53 -19.67 17.50
N PHE A 197 5.24 -20.26 18.47
CA PHE A 197 6.70 -20.25 18.49
C PHE A 197 7.31 -20.93 17.25
N LYS A 198 6.73 -22.04 16.78
CA LYS A 198 7.15 -22.67 15.51
C LYS A 198 6.94 -21.75 14.30
N LYS A 199 5.86 -20.97 14.28
CA LYS A 199 5.62 -19.96 13.24
C LYS A 199 6.63 -18.80 13.33
N MET A 200 6.98 -18.36 14.54
CA MET A 200 8.02 -17.35 14.76
C MET A 200 9.37 -17.83 14.21
N VAL A 201 9.76 -19.08 14.50
CA VAL A 201 10.98 -19.68 13.93
C VAL A 201 10.92 -19.74 12.40
N ALA A 202 9.77 -20.11 11.82
CA ALA A 202 9.61 -20.16 10.36
C ALA A 202 9.67 -18.78 9.67
N LEU A 203 9.40 -17.69 10.41
CA LEU A 203 9.49 -16.30 9.95
C LEU A 203 10.84 -15.65 10.28
N SER A 204 11.70 -16.32 11.03
CA SER A 204 12.97 -15.78 11.46
C SER A 204 14.08 -16.05 10.44
N LYS A 205 14.98 -15.08 10.27
CA LYS A 205 16.23 -15.29 9.56
C LYS A 205 17.17 -16.17 10.41
N PRO A 206 18.21 -16.79 9.79
CA PRO A 206 19.28 -17.43 10.57
C PRO A 206 19.85 -16.46 11.61
N GLN A 207 20.22 -16.98 12.78
CA GLN A 207 20.74 -16.19 13.90
C GLN A 207 19.80 -15.13 14.49
N ALA A 208 18.51 -15.12 14.11
CA ALA A 208 17.54 -14.22 14.71
C ALA A 208 17.49 -14.40 16.22
N THR A 209 17.38 -13.29 16.94
CA THR A 209 17.30 -13.26 18.40
C THR A 209 15.86 -13.14 18.87
N LEU A 210 15.62 -13.45 20.13
CA LEU A 210 14.35 -13.25 20.81
C LEU A 210 14.62 -12.79 22.25
N ALA A 211 13.84 -11.82 22.73
CA ALA A 211 13.81 -11.47 24.14
C ALA A 211 12.37 -11.35 24.65
N THR A 212 12.17 -11.72 25.93
CA THR A 212 10.87 -11.61 26.60
C THR A 212 11.06 -11.36 28.10
N PHE A 213 10.13 -10.63 28.72
CA PHE A 213 10.17 -10.33 30.15
C PHE A 213 9.92 -11.55 31.04
N THR A 214 9.27 -12.61 30.53
CA THR A 214 8.91 -13.79 31.33
C THR A 214 10.06 -14.78 31.45
N ALA A 215 10.11 -15.49 32.58
CA ALA A 215 11.00 -16.63 32.83
C ALA A 215 10.25 -17.94 33.07
N ALA A 216 8.96 -17.99 32.69
CA ALA A 216 8.11 -19.16 32.90
C ALA A 216 8.69 -20.43 32.25
N GLY A 217 8.75 -21.51 33.03
CA GLY A 217 9.42 -22.74 32.60
C GLY A 217 8.80 -23.39 31.36
N PHE A 218 7.48 -23.33 31.20
CA PHE A 218 6.81 -23.88 30.02
C PHE A 218 7.09 -23.07 28.75
N VAL A 219 7.17 -21.73 28.85
CA VAL A 219 7.53 -20.85 27.74
C VAL A 219 8.95 -21.17 27.26
N ARG A 220 9.92 -21.27 28.19
CA ARG A 220 11.30 -21.63 27.84
C ARG A 220 11.38 -22.99 27.13
N ARG A 221 10.68 -24.01 27.64
CA ARG A 221 10.68 -25.35 27.03
C ARG A 221 10.08 -25.32 25.63
N ALA A 222 8.94 -24.64 25.45
CA ALA A 222 8.28 -24.55 24.16
C ALA A 222 9.09 -23.74 23.13
N LEU A 223 9.80 -22.68 23.55
CA LEU A 223 10.71 -21.93 22.67
C LEU A 223 11.93 -22.77 22.27
N ASN A 224 12.51 -23.53 23.21
CA ASN A 224 13.57 -24.50 22.90
C ASN A 224 13.09 -25.58 21.92
N GLU A 225 11.90 -26.12 22.14
CA GLU A 225 11.27 -27.11 21.26
C GLU A 225 10.96 -26.54 19.87
N ALA A 226 10.60 -25.25 19.78
CA ALA A 226 10.37 -24.58 18.51
C ALA A 226 11.65 -24.38 17.70
N GLY A 227 12.81 -24.25 18.36
CA GLY A 227 14.13 -24.16 17.72
C GLY A 227 15.05 -23.05 18.22
N PHE A 228 14.60 -22.17 19.13
CA PHE A 228 15.47 -21.18 19.74
C PHE A 228 16.37 -21.81 20.81
N THR A 229 17.63 -21.37 20.89
CA THR A 229 18.47 -21.69 22.05
C THR A 229 18.21 -20.66 23.15
N MET A 230 17.40 -21.02 24.14
CA MET A 230 16.96 -20.09 25.20
C MET A 230 17.87 -20.12 26.44
N LEU A 231 18.20 -18.93 26.93
CA LEU A 231 18.99 -18.70 28.15
C LEU A 231 18.20 -17.83 29.12
N LYS A 232 18.44 -18.05 30.42
CA LYS A 232 17.94 -17.16 31.48
C LYS A 232 18.95 -16.06 31.72
N ARG A 233 18.47 -14.82 31.85
CA ARG A 233 19.25 -13.64 32.25
C ARG A 233 18.56 -12.97 33.45
N LYS A 234 19.30 -12.16 34.21
CA LYS A 234 18.72 -11.32 35.27
C LYS A 234 17.61 -10.43 34.71
N GLY A 235 16.44 -10.41 35.36
CA GLY A 235 15.33 -9.53 34.98
C GLY A 235 15.55 -8.07 35.38
N TYR A 236 14.74 -7.17 34.82
CA TYR A 236 14.81 -5.75 35.16
C TYR A 236 14.24 -5.46 36.57
N GLY A 237 14.84 -4.51 37.28
CA GLY A 237 14.38 -4.07 38.59
C GLY A 237 14.29 -5.21 39.61
N LYS A 238 13.07 -5.47 40.12
CA LYS A 238 12.81 -6.53 41.11
C LYS A 238 12.59 -7.92 40.48
N LYS A 239 12.43 -8.02 39.15
CA LYS A 239 12.22 -9.31 38.48
C LYS A 239 13.52 -10.12 38.53
N ARG A 240 13.44 -11.36 39.04
CA ARG A 240 14.63 -12.20 39.24
C ARG A 240 15.28 -12.61 37.91
N GLU A 241 14.46 -13.07 36.98
CA GLU A 241 14.92 -13.66 35.72
C GLU A 241 14.03 -13.20 34.56
N MET A 242 14.60 -13.23 33.35
CA MET A 242 13.94 -13.07 32.06
C MET A 242 14.56 -14.05 31.06
N LEU A 243 14.01 -14.15 29.84
CA LEU A 243 14.53 -15.03 28.80
C LEU A 243 15.06 -14.25 27.60
N VAL A 244 16.20 -14.72 27.10
CA VAL A 244 16.77 -14.32 25.82
C VAL A 244 17.11 -15.58 25.04
N GLY A 245 17.07 -15.51 23.72
CA GLY A 245 17.41 -16.66 22.88
C GLY A 245 17.85 -16.27 21.50
N GLN A 246 18.42 -17.24 20.80
CA GLN A 246 18.91 -17.07 19.44
C GLN A 246 18.67 -18.35 18.65
N LEU A 247 18.31 -18.21 17.37
CA LEU A 247 18.36 -19.31 16.44
C LEU A 247 19.81 -19.68 16.11
N PRO A 248 20.12 -20.96 15.87
CA PRO A 248 21.44 -21.34 15.40
C PRO A 248 21.74 -20.69 14.05
N GLU A 249 23.03 -20.45 13.79
CA GLU A 249 23.51 -20.22 12.43
C GLU A 249 23.19 -21.49 11.63
N SER A 250 22.57 -21.35 10.46
CA SER A 250 22.07 -22.47 9.66
C SER A 250 23.14 -23.56 9.53
N THR A 251 22.98 -24.68 10.25
CA THR A 251 23.76 -25.88 9.98
C THR A 251 23.34 -26.40 8.61
N SER A 252 24.30 -26.56 7.70
CA SER A 252 24.20 -27.58 6.66
C SER A 252 23.84 -28.88 7.37
N ILE A 253 22.60 -29.34 7.20
CA ILE A 253 22.17 -30.63 7.73
C ILE A 253 22.86 -31.68 6.87
N ASP A 254 24.03 -32.13 7.32
CA ASP A 254 24.54 -33.45 6.98
C ASP A 254 23.52 -34.48 7.46
N GLY A 255 23.20 -35.41 6.56
CA GLY A 255 21.97 -36.17 6.56
C GLY A 255 21.68 -36.91 7.85
N HIS A 256 20.59 -36.54 8.51
CA HIS A 256 19.63 -37.51 9.04
C HIS A 256 18.23 -36.90 9.00
N ALA A 257 17.31 -37.67 8.43
CA ALA A 257 15.96 -37.28 8.11
C ALA A 257 15.15 -36.88 9.36
N ILE A 258 14.53 -35.70 9.28
CA ILE A 258 13.28 -35.42 9.97
C ILE A 258 12.25 -35.08 8.89
N ASN A 259 11.13 -35.81 8.92
CA ASN A 259 10.10 -35.86 7.88
C ASN A 259 9.70 -34.48 7.32
N PRO A 260 9.52 -34.36 5.99
CA PRO A 260 9.25 -33.10 5.32
C PRO A 260 7.78 -32.70 5.54
N ILE A 261 7.55 -31.69 6.36
CA ILE A 261 6.41 -30.79 6.14
C ILE A 261 6.93 -29.66 5.27
N ASP A 262 6.50 -29.72 4.01
CA ASP A 262 6.65 -28.78 2.89
C ASP A 262 7.96 -28.88 2.07
N ASP A 263 7.83 -29.58 0.94
CA ASP A 263 8.72 -29.76 -0.22
C ASP A 263 9.24 -28.42 -0.82
N ARG A 264 8.71 -27.29 -0.35
CA ARG A 264 9.08 -25.94 -0.78
C ARG A 264 10.50 -25.53 -0.41
N ARG A 265 11.07 -26.01 0.71
CA ARG A 265 12.41 -25.57 1.15
C ARG A 265 13.54 -26.06 0.24
N THR A 266 13.37 -27.23 -0.38
CA THR A 266 14.34 -27.79 -1.33
C THR A 266 14.26 -27.04 -2.67
N ILE A 267 13.05 -26.72 -3.12
CA ILE A 267 12.81 -25.94 -4.35
C ILE A 267 13.36 -24.50 -4.24
N ILE A 268 13.24 -23.88 -3.06
CA ILE A 268 13.79 -22.54 -2.79
C ILE A 268 15.33 -22.53 -2.83
N LYS A 269 16.00 -23.59 -2.36
CA LYS A 269 17.47 -23.67 -2.38
C LYS A 269 18.04 -23.75 -3.81
N GLU A 270 17.35 -24.41 -4.74
CA GLU A 270 17.79 -24.46 -6.14
C GLU A 270 17.50 -23.16 -6.90
N ALA A 271 16.41 -22.46 -6.58
CA ALA A 271 16.09 -21.15 -7.16
C ALA A 271 17.04 -20.00 -6.70
N ILE A 272 17.72 -20.16 -5.56
CA ILE A 272 18.62 -19.12 -5.00
C ILE A 272 20.05 -19.17 -5.57
N LYS A 273 20.43 -20.24 -6.29
CA LYS A 273 21.77 -20.31 -6.95
C LYS A 273 21.98 -19.30 -8.08
N THR A 274 20.98 -18.47 -8.40
CA THR A 274 21.03 -17.48 -9.48
C THR A 274 20.63 -16.07 -9.03
N VAL A 275 21.14 -15.56 -7.91
CA VAL A 275 20.97 -14.13 -7.58
C VAL A 275 22.21 -13.34 -8.00
N PRO A 276 22.34 -12.91 -9.28
CA PRO A 276 23.20 -11.78 -9.58
C PRO A 276 22.53 -10.51 -9.04
N ASN A 277 23.34 -9.77 -8.28
CA ASN A 277 23.38 -8.33 -8.06
C ASN A 277 22.09 -7.54 -7.86
N VAL A 278 22.10 -6.82 -6.72
CA VAL A 278 21.34 -5.61 -6.41
C VAL A 278 20.67 -4.98 -7.63
N VAL A 279 19.35 -5.18 -7.74
CA VAL A 279 18.48 -4.40 -8.62
C VAL A 279 18.66 -2.96 -8.21
N ASN A 280 19.35 -2.16 -9.02
CA ASN A 280 19.53 -0.74 -8.73
C ASN A 280 18.97 0.13 -9.84
N ASP A 281 18.84 -0.37 -11.08
CA ASP A 281 18.39 0.42 -12.23
C ASP A 281 17.03 -0.05 -12.76
N ILE A 282 16.00 0.77 -12.55
CA ILE A 282 14.59 0.44 -12.77
C ILE A 282 13.97 1.42 -13.78
N ALA A 283 13.47 0.88 -14.89
CA ALA A 283 12.58 1.61 -15.80
C ALA A 283 11.12 1.47 -15.37
N ILE A 284 10.38 2.57 -15.36
CA ILE A 284 8.93 2.60 -15.17
C ILE A 284 8.28 3.18 -16.42
N ILE A 285 7.41 2.42 -17.08
CA ILE A 285 6.63 2.90 -18.22
C ILE A 285 5.25 3.34 -17.73
N GLY A 286 4.99 4.65 -17.76
CA GLY A 286 3.71 5.26 -17.39
C GLY A 286 3.86 6.50 -16.53
N GLY A 287 3.28 7.62 -16.99
CA GLY A 287 3.31 8.92 -16.28
C GLY A 287 2.07 9.22 -15.42
N GLY A 288 1.26 8.21 -15.10
CA GLY A 288 0.07 8.35 -14.26
C GLY A 288 0.34 8.07 -12.77
N ILE A 289 -0.71 8.12 -11.95
CA ILE A 289 -0.58 7.97 -10.49
C ILE A 289 0.08 6.65 -10.07
N ALA A 290 -0.17 5.55 -10.80
CA ALA A 290 0.46 4.26 -10.54
C ALA A 290 1.98 4.33 -10.70
N GLY A 291 2.46 4.86 -11.82
CA GLY A 291 3.88 4.97 -12.14
C GLY A 291 4.62 5.90 -11.18
N LEU A 292 4.05 7.07 -10.88
CA LEU A 292 4.69 8.04 -9.99
C LEU A 292 4.70 7.60 -8.52
N CYS A 293 3.63 6.97 -8.02
CA CYS A 293 3.65 6.37 -6.68
C CYS A 293 4.70 5.25 -6.59
N THR A 294 4.82 4.42 -7.63
CA THR A 294 5.86 3.37 -7.67
C THR A 294 7.27 3.97 -7.73
N ALA A 295 7.47 5.01 -8.54
CA ALA A 295 8.74 5.74 -8.60
C ALA A 295 9.14 6.25 -7.22
N LEU A 296 8.22 6.86 -6.48
CA LEU A 296 8.49 7.40 -5.15
C LEU A 296 8.82 6.31 -4.14
N ALA A 297 8.06 5.20 -4.15
CA ALA A 297 8.30 4.07 -3.26
C ALA A 297 9.66 3.39 -3.49
N LEU A 298 10.15 3.39 -4.75
CA LEU A 298 11.47 2.86 -5.11
C LEU A 298 12.59 3.88 -4.86
N ALA A 299 12.36 5.16 -5.11
CA ALA A 299 13.32 6.23 -4.85
C ALA A 299 13.68 6.32 -3.36
N LYS A 300 12.68 6.18 -2.46
CA LYS A 300 12.87 6.07 -1.00
C LYS A 300 13.72 4.87 -0.56
N ARG A 301 14.00 3.93 -1.47
CA ARG A 301 14.83 2.73 -1.24
C ARG A 301 16.15 2.79 -2.01
N ASP A 302 16.56 3.98 -2.43
CA ASP A 302 17.80 4.28 -3.13
C ASP A 302 17.94 3.62 -4.51
N HIS A 303 16.83 3.21 -5.14
CA HIS A 303 16.88 2.71 -6.52
C HIS A 303 17.09 3.87 -7.49
N LYS A 304 17.92 3.68 -8.51
CA LYS A 304 17.92 4.54 -9.69
C LYS A 304 16.66 4.24 -10.49
N VAL A 305 15.78 5.23 -10.58
CA VAL A 305 14.47 5.12 -11.23
C VAL A 305 14.41 6.02 -12.45
N THR A 306 14.03 5.47 -13.59
CA THR A 306 13.76 6.23 -14.81
C THR A 306 12.31 6.03 -15.25
N VAL A 307 11.52 7.10 -15.24
CA VAL A 307 10.12 7.10 -15.67
C VAL A 307 10.03 7.53 -17.14
N TYR A 308 9.40 6.72 -17.98
CA TYR A 308 9.10 7.05 -19.37
C TYR A 308 7.60 7.31 -19.53
N CYS A 309 7.25 8.52 -19.95
CA CYS A 309 5.90 8.94 -20.27
C CYS A 309 5.79 9.26 -21.76
N SER A 310 4.82 8.66 -22.44
CA SER A 310 4.56 8.91 -23.86
C SER A 310 4.06 10.33 -24.14
N ASP A 311 3.41 10.95 -23.16
CA ASP A 311 2.74 12.22 -23.31
C ASP A 311 3.71 13.37 -23.04
N LYS A 312 3.41 14.56 -23.56
CA LYS A 312 4.19 15.78 -23.28
C LYS A 312 4.18 16.16 -21.80
N THR A 313 3.11 15.80 -21.08
CA THR A 313 2.94 16.09 -19.66
C THR A 313 2.50 14.85 -18.90
N LEU A 314 2.95 14.73 -17.66
CA LEU A 314 2.51 13.68 -16.74
C LEU A 314 1.00 13.77 -16.47
N GLY A 315 0.39 12.63 -16.17
CA GLY A 315 -1.01 12.56 -15.78
C GLY A 315 -2.03 12.75 -16.90
N SER A 316 -1.63 12.88 -18.16
CA SER A 316 -2.52 13.20 -19.30
C SER A 316 -3.55 12.12 -19.64
N GLY A 317 -3.36 10.89 -19.16
CA GLY A 317 -4.35 9.81 -19.28
C GLY A 317 -5.44 9.87 -18.20
N ALA A 318 -5.86 8.70 -17.69
CA ALA A 318 -6.94 8.60 -16.69
C ALA A 318 -6.68 9.32 -15.35
N SER A 319 -5.46 9.79 -15.10
CA SER A 319 -5.08 10.56 -13.90
C SER A 319 -5.26 12.08 -14.06
N GLY A 320 -5.83 12.54 -15.18
CA GLY A 320 -5.90 13.97 -15.56
C GLY A 320 -7.15 14.73 -15.13
N ASN A 321 -8.08 14.10 -14.38
CA ASN A 321 -9.29 14.78 -13.91
C ASN A 321 -8.96 16.03 -13.07
N LEU A 322 -9.85 17.04 -13.09
CA LEU A 322 -9.73 18.21 -12.22
C LEU A 322 -10.04 17.88 -10.76
N GLN A 323 -11.09 17.08 -10.51
CA GLN A 323 -11.49 16.63 -9.18
C GLN A 323 -11.92 15.16 -9.24
N GLY A 324 -11.38 14.35 -8.34
CA GLY A 324 -11.72 12.93 -8.19
C GLY A 324 -12.12 12.60 -6.76
N ALA A 325 -13.19 11.81 -6.61
CA ALA A 325 -13.65 11.35 -5.31
C ALA A 325 -12.65 10.34 -4.71
N LEU A 326 -12.33 10.52 -3.42
CA LEU A 326 -11.52 9.60 -2.63
C LEU A 326 -12.40 8.97 -1.54
N TYR A 327 -12.70 7.68 -1.69
CA TYR A 327 -13.40 6.87 -0.69
C TYR A 327 -13.14 5.37 -0.96
N PRO A 328 -13.29 4.48 0.05
CA PRO A 328 -13.04 3.06 -0.12
C PRO A 328 -14.19 2.34 -0.85
N LEU A 329 -13.87 1.29 -1.62
CA LEU A 329 -14.87 0.30 -2.02
C LEU A 329 -15.18 -0.62 -0.83
N LEU A 330 -16.42 -0.59 -0.35
CA LEU A 330 -16.90 -1.47 0.71
C LEU A 330 -17.94 -2.46 0.20
N ASN A 331 -18.09 -3.59 0.91
CA ASN A 331 -19.11 -4.60 0.65
C ASN A 331 -19.61 -5.24 1.96
N GLU A 332 -20.71 -6.00 1.86
CA GLU A 332 -21.44 -6.58 3.00
C GLU A 332 -20.59 -7.47 3.92
N ARG A 333 -19.68 -8.26 3.33
CA ARG A 333 -18.89 -9.26 4.07
C ARG A 333 -17.53 -8.75 4.51
N HIS A 334 -17.16 -7.54 4.09
CA HIS A 334 -15.81 -7.03 4.17
C HIS A 334 -14.78 -8.09 3.75
N ASP A 335 -15.00 -8.67 2.57
CA ASP A 335 -14.13 -9.71 2.01
C ASP A 335 -12.74 -9.14 1.63
N ALA A 336 -11.88 -9.97 1.04
CA ALA A 336 -10.54 -9.58 0.62
C ALA A 336 -10.49 -8.29 -0.23
N LEU A 337 -11.52 -8.03 -1.05
CA LEU A 337 -11.59 -6.82 -1.87
C LEU A 337 -11.96 -5.61 -1.01
N GLY A 338 -12.96 -5.77 -0.14
CA GLY A 338 -13.37 -4.72 0.80
C GLY A 338 -12.23 -4.31 1.72
N GLN A 339 -11.49 -5.29 2.25
CA GLN A 339 -10.34 -5.07 3.13
C GLN A 339 -9.15 -4.43 2.41
N LEU A 340 -8.85 -4.85 1.17
CA LEU A 340 -7.83 -4.18 0.35
C LEU A 340 -8.13 -2.69 0.24
N PHE A 341 -9.38 -2.34 -0.13
CA PHE A 341 -9.74 -0.95 -0.36
C PHE A 341 -9.87 -0.13 0.92
N SER A 342 -10.29 -0.70 2.05
CA SER A 342 -10.28 0.02 3.34
C SER A 342 -8.88 0.31 3.84
N ASN A 343 -7.96 -0.65 3.72
CA ASN A 343 -6.57 -0.45 4.17
C ASN A 343 -5.82 0.47 3.20
N ALA A 344 -6.07 0.32 1.89
CA ALA A 344 -5.52 1.24 0.90
C ALA A 344 -6.03 2.66 1.10
N TYR A 345 -7.31 2.84 1.45
CA TYR A 345 -7.86 4.14 1.78
C TYR A 345 -7.18 4.76 3.01
N GLN A 346 -7.01 4.01 4.10
CA GLN A 346 -6.29 4.48 5.29
C GLN A 346 -4.85 4.88 4.95
N PHE A 347 -4.13 4.06 4.18
CA PHE A 347 -2.78 4.36 3.71
C PHE A 347 -2.76 5.62 2.82
N ALA A 348 -3.71 5.75 1.91
CA ALA A 348 -3.82 6.88 1.00
C ALA A 348 -4.04 8.21 1.74
N LEU A 349 -4.84 8.24 2.80
CA LEU A 349 -5.04 9.44 3.61
C LEU A 349 -3.71 9.95 4.19
N ASN A 350 -2.92 9.08 4.81
CA ASN A 350 -1.61 9.44 5.36
C ASN A 350 -0.63 9.85 4.26
N PHE A 351 -0.61 9.12 3.15
CA PHE A 351 0.23 9.40 1.98
C PHE A 351 -0.05 10.78 1.37
N TYR A 352 -1.33 11.13 1.19
CA TYR A 352 -1.73 12.43 0.65
C TYR A 352 -1.50 13.57 1.61
N GLN A 353 -1.64 13.33 2.91
CA GLN A 353 -1.28 14.33 3.93
C GLN A 353 0.22 14.65 3.89
N ASP A 354 1.08 13.63 3.82
CA ASP A 354 2.54 13.78 3.71
C ASP A 354 2.94 14.55 2.43
N ILE A 355 2.34 14.22 1.28
CA ILE A 355 2.59 14.98 0.05
C ILE A 355 2.12 16.42 0.21
N ASN A 356 0.91 16.65 0.71
CA ASN A 356 0.36 18.00 0.82
C ASN A 356 1.16 18.91 1.77
N GLN A 357 1.79 18.34 2.81
CA GLN A 357 2.66 19.09 3.72
C GLN A 357 3.94 19.59 3.03
N ARG A 358 4.43 18.88 2.02
CA ARG A 358 5.67 19.23 1.30
C ARG A 358 5.41 19.98 0.00
N HIS A 359 4.48 19.46 -0.80
CA HIS A 359 4.04 19.99 -2.09
C HIS A 359 2.51 20.06 -2.14
N PRO A 360 1.89 21.17 -1.68
CA PRO A 360 0.44 21.29 -1.58
C PRO A 360 -0.29 21.06 -2.89
N PHE A 361 -1.49 20.47 -2.82
CA PHE A 361 -2.41 20.31 -3.95
C PHE A 361 -3.85 20.50 -3.48
N ALA A 362 -4.74 20.89 -4.40
CA ALA A 362 -6.14 21.11 -4.08
C ALA A 362 -6.83 19.80 -3.67
N HIS A 363 -7.41 19.80 -2.47
CA HIS A 363 -8.21 18.71 -1.93
C HIS A 363 -9.11 19.20 -0.80
N GLN A 364 -10.14 18.42 -0.49
CA GLN A 364 -10.93 18.56 0.73
C GLN A 364 -11.35 17.16 1.22
N PHE A 365 -10.81 16.75 2.38
CA PHE A 365 -11.15 15.51 3.06
C PHE A 365 -12.12 15.76 4.22
N ASN A 366 -13.21 16.48 3.93
CA ASN A 366 -14.20 16.93 4.91
C ASN A 366 -15.47 16.04 4.94
N GLY A 367 -15.50 15.00 4.11
CA GLY A 367 -16.52 13.98 4.06
C GLY A 367 -17.11 13.76 2.68
N LEU A 368 -17.63 12.55 2.47
CA LEU A 368 -18.33 12.15 1.25
C LEU A 368 -19.67 11.50 1.61
N ILE A 369 -20.71 11.81 0.85
CA ILE A 369 -22.08 11.33 1.04
C ILE A 369 -22.43 10.38 -0.11
N GLN A 370 -22.70 9.11 0.19
CA GLN A 370 -23.21 8.14 -0.78
C GLN A 370 -24.72 7.96 -0.59
N LEU A 371 -25.49 8.49 -1.53
CA LEU A 371 -26.94 8.61 -1.44
C LEU A 371 -27.66 7.28 -1.61
N ALA A 372 -28.67 7.07 -0.76
CA ALA A 372 -29.68 6.03 -0.91
C ALA A 372 -30.90 6.60 -1.65
N TYR A 373 -30.72 6.93 -2.93
CA TYR A 373 -31.70 7.67 -3.76
C TYR A 373 -32.85 6.81 -4.30
N ASP A 374 -32.73 5.48 -4.23
CA ASP A 374 -33.78 4.54 -4.65
C ASP A 374 -33.77 3.27 -3.79
N SER A 375 -34.71 2.34 -4.03
CA SER A 375 -34.80 1.09 -3.29
C SER A 375 -33.57 0.18 -3.48
N SER A 376 -32.95 0.21 -4.66
CA SER A 376 -31.79 -0.60 -5.03
C SER A 376 -30.53 -0.15 -4.30
N SER A 377 -30.21 1.15 -4.41
CA SER A 377 -29.13 1.81 -3.69
C SER A 377 -29.33 1.69 -2.18
N THR A 378 -30.53 1.94 -1.65
CA THR A 378 -30.85 1.75 -0.22
C THR A 378 -30.48 0.34 0.24
N LYS A 379 -30.94 -0.70 -0.47
CA LYS A 379 -30.62 -2.09 -0.13
C LYS A 379 -29.12 -2.38 -0.17
N LYS A 380 -28.41 -1.85 -1.16
CA LYS A 380 -26.95 -2.00 -1.29
C LYS A 380 -26.20 -1.33 -0.13
N LEU A 381 -26.58 -0.10 0.23
CA LEU A 381 -25.92 0.67 1.28
C LEU A 381 -26.23 0.11 2.67
N GLN A 382 -27.46 -0.35 2.91
CA GLN A 382 -27.80 -1.03 4.16
C GLN A 382 -26.99 -2.32 4.36
N LYS A 383 -26.69 -3.06 3.29
CA LYS A 383 -25.77 -4.22 3.37
C LYS A 383 -24.35 -3.82 3.79
N ILE A 384 -23.84 -2.68 3.34
CA ILE A 384 -22.53 -2.17 3.80
C ILE A 384 -22.61 -1.78 5.28
N LYS A 385 -23.68 -1.12 5.72
CA LYS A 385 -23.91 -0.78 7.13
C LYS A 385 -23.86 -2.03 8.02
N THR A 386 -24.46 -3.14 7.59
CA THR A 386 -24.48 -4.40 8.35
C THR A 386 -23.12 -5.07 8.51
N ALA A 387 -22.09 -4.64 7.77
CA ALA A 387 -20.72 -5.13 7.96
C ALA A 387 -20.15 -4.74 9.33
N GLY A 388 -20.69 -3.68 9.98
CA GLY A 388 -20.25 -3.25 11.30
C GLY A 388 -18.86 -2.62 11.32
N LEU A 389 -18.49 -1.93 10.24
CA LEU A 389 -17.23 -1.21 10.12
C LEU A 389 -17.18 -0.01 11.08
N PRO A 390 -15.99 0.48 11.46
CA PRO A 390 -15.86 1.61 12.39
C PRO A 390 -16.58 2.87 11.88
N GLU A 391 -17.26 3.60 12.78
CA GLU A 391 -18.00 4.82 12.40
C GLU A 391 -17.09 5.92 11.84
N GLN A 392 -15.80 5.89 12.20
CA GLN A 392 -14.75 6.74 11.65
C GLN A 392 -14.54 6.50 10.14
N LEU A 393 -14.81 5.28 9.66
CA LEU A 393 -14.73 4.92 8.25
C LEU A 393 -16.04 5.26 7.54
N VAL A 394 -17.17 4.78 8.07
CA VAL A 394 -18.49 4.95 7.46
C VAL A 394 -19.62 4.76 8.48
N HIS A 395 -20.66 5.58 8.40
CA HIS A 395 -21.90 5.38 9.16
C HIS A 395 -23.13 5.88 8.39
N TRP A 396 -24.32 5.46 8.83
CA TRP A 396 -25.59 5.87 8.21
C TRP A 396 -26.04 7.22 8.75
N ILE A 397 -26.55 8.07 7.87
CA ILE A 397 -27.17 9.35 8.21
C ILE A 397 -28.57 9.45 7.61
N ASP A 398 -29.46 10.16 8.30
CA ASP A 398 -30.80 10.45 7.80
C ASP A 398 -30.81 11.60 6.79
N ALA A 399 -31.96 11.86 6.17
CA ALA A 399 -32.11 12.89 5.14
C ALA A 399 -31.80 14.31 5.67
N ASN A 400 -32.20 14.62 6.91
CA ASN A 400 -31.92 15.91 7.54
C ASN A 400 -30.41 16.14 7.70
N SER A 401 -29.71 15.13 8.22
CA SER A 401 -28.25 15.15 8.36
C SER A 401 -27.56 15.21 6.99
N THR A 402 -28.09 14.51 5.97
CA THR A 402 -27.62 14.61 4.58
C THR A 402 -27.67 16.05 4.09
N ASN A 403 -28.82 16.72 4.22
CA ASN A 403 -28.99 18.11 3.79
C ASN A 403 -28.04 19.05 4.54
N GLN A 404 -27.93 18.90 5.86
CA GLN A 404 -27.06 19.73 6.69
C GLN A 404 -25.59 19.59 6.31
N LEU A 405 -25.11 18.34 6.11
CA LEU A 405 -23.73 18.06 5.73
C LEU A 405 -23.46 18.49 4.29
N ALA A 406 -24.37 18.21 3.35
CA ALA A 406 -24.23 18.58 1.96
C ALA A 406 -24.28 20.10 1.75
N GLY A 407 -25.04 20.84 2.57
CA GLY A 407 -25.26 22.27 2.40
C GLY A 407 -26.28 22.65 1.33
N VAL A 408 -26.88 21.65 0.67
CA VAL A 408 -27.98 21.78 -0.30
C VAL A 408 -29.07 20.75 0.03
N GLU A 409 -30.29 21.01 -0.39
CA GLU A 409 -31.39 20.06 -0.20
C GLU A 409 -31.28 18.86 -1.15
N ILE A 410 -31.32 17.65 -0.58
CA ILE A 410 -31.23 16.37 -1.30
C ILE A 410 -32.38 15.44 -0.89
N ASP A 411 -32.78 15.46 0.38
CA ASP A 411 -33.90 14.69 0.96
C ASP A 411 -33.75 13.16 0.86
N HIS A 412 -32.52 12.66 0.80
CA HIS A 412 -32.23 11.24 0.85
C HIS A 412 -31.36 10.88 2.06
N PRO A 413 -31.61 9.74 2.72
CA PRO A 413 -30.65 9.19 3.66
C PRO A 413 -29.40 8.68 2.91
N ALA A 414 -28.31 8.46 3.64
CA ALA A 414 -27.03 8.14 3.01
C ALA A 414 -26.10 7.31 3.90
N LEU A 415 -25.07 6.73 3.28
CA LEU A 415 -23.83 6.42 4.00
C LEU A 415 -22.90 7.63 3.93
N TYR A 416 -22.40 8.05 5.08
CA TYR A 416 -21.44 9.12 5.22
C TYR A 416 -20.06 8.57 5.54
N TYR A 417 -19.06 9.07 4.84
CA TYR A 417 -17.65 8.74 4.99
C TYR A 417 -16.92 9.97 5.52
N PRO A 418 -16.65 10.08 6.84
CA PRO A 418 -16.25 11.35 7.46
C PRO A 418 -14.92 11.92 6.96
N ARG A 419 -13.93 11.05 6.72
CA ARG A 419 -12.59 11.43 6.25
C ARG A 419 -12.44 11.42 4.73
N ALA A 420 -13.49 11.07 4.00
CA ALA A 420 -13.45 10.99 2.55
C ALA A 420 -13.62 12.38 1.94
N GLY A 421 -13.62 12.46 0.61
CA GLY A 421 -13.93 13.71 -0.07
C GLY A 421 -13.43 13.71 -1.49
N TRP A 422 -12.73 14.76 -1.86
CA TRP A 422 -12.13 14.88 -3.19
C TRP A 422 -10.69 15.41 -3.11
N LEU A 423 -9.92 15.09 -4.13
CA LEU A 423 -8.64 15.75 -4.41
C LEU A 423 -8.56 16.06 -5.90
N SER A 424 -7.60 16.91 -6.30
CA SER A 424 -7.28 17.16 -7.71
C SER A 424 -6.20 16.20 -8.19
N PRO A 425 -6.51 15.17 -9.00
CA PRO A 425 -5.52 14.24 -9.53
C PRO A 425 -4.43 14.95 -10.34
N ARG A 426 -4.81 15.92 -11.17
CA ARG A 426 -3.86 16.69 -11.98
C ARG A 426 -2.84 17.44 -11.13
N GLN A 427 -3.27 18.13 -10.08
CA GLN A 427 -2.34 18.83 -9.18
C GLN A 427 -1.53 17.85 -8.33
N LEU A 428 -2.13 16.75 -7.86
CA LEU A 428 -1.41 15.69 -7.16
C LEU A 428 -0.26 15.11 -8.00
N ILE A 429 -0.47 14.90 -9.31
CA ILE A 429 0.59 14.43 -10.22
C ILE A 429 1.75 15.42 -10.28
N ILE A 430 1.47 16.73 -10.30
CA ILE A 430 2.49 17.78 -10.26
C ILE A 430 3.24 17.75 -8.93
N SER A 431 2.52 17.70 -7.81
CA SER A 431 3.13 17.59 -6.47
C SER A 431 4.01 16.35 -6.32
N LEU A 432 3.58 15.22 -6.89
CA LEU A 432 4.38 13.99 -6.93
C LEU A 432 5.65 14.17 -7.78
N ALA A 433 5.56 14.86 -8.92
CA ALA A 433 6.72 15.14 -9.76
C ALA A 433 7.73 16.06 -9.06
N HIS A 434 7.27 17.10 -8.38
CA HIS A 434 8.14 17.97 -7.57
C HIS A 434 8.80 17.20 -6.43
N LEU A 435 8.03 16.34 -5.74
CA LEU A 435 8.58 15.49 -4.70
C LEU A 435 9.64 14.52 -5.25
N LEU A 436 9.39 13.93 -6.42
CA LEU A 436 10.37 13.05 -7.08
C LEU A 436 11.64 13.80 -7.50
N ALA A 437 11.54 15.09 -7.82
CA ALA A 437 12.71 15.91 -8.17
C ALA A 437 13.63 16.19 -6.97
N GLU A 438 13.18 15.94 -5.73
CA GLU A 438 14.05 15.98 -4.54
C GLU A 438 15.00 14.77 -4.43
N TYR A 439 14.78 13.74 -5.26
CA TYR A 439 15.55 12.51 -5.28
C TYR A 439 16.51 12.49 -6.47
N ASP A 440 17.81 12.65 -6.21
CA ASP A 440 18.87 12.64 -7.24
C ASP A 440 18.94 11.33 -8.03
N ASN A 441 18.36 10.26 -7.49
CA ASN A 441 18.26 8.94 -8.11
C ASN A 441 17.02 8.76 -9.01
N VAL A 442 16.26 9.83 -9.29
CA VAL A 442 15.08 9.77 -10.18
C VAL A 442 15.30 10.60 -11.44
N THR A 443 14.90 10.04 -12.59
CA THR A 443 14.83 10.76 -13.86
C THR A 443 13.47 10.54 -14.49
N ILE A 444 12.86 11.59 -15.04
CA ILE A 444 11.55 11.52 -15.70
C ILE A 444 11.69 12.05 -17.13
N HIS A 445 11.36 11.20 -18.11
CA HIS A 445 11.33 11.55 -19.52
C HIS A 445 9.87 11.60 -20.02
N CYS A 446 9.40 12.80 -20.37
CA CYS A 446 8.13 13.00 -21.08
C CYS A 446 8.38 13.02 -22.60
N ASP A 447 7.31 12.89 -23.40
CA ASP A 447 7.40 12.75 -24.86
C ASP A 447 8.26 11.53 -25.32
N HIS A 448 8.35 10.51 -24.46
CA HIS A 448 9.12 9.29 -24.67
C HIS A 448 8.19 8.10 -24.84
N HIS A 449 7.63 7.97 -26.06
CA HIS A 449 6.80 6.83 -26.43
C HIS A 449 7.66 5.57 -26.65
N ILE A 450 7.66 4.66 -25.69
CA ILE A 450 8.29 3.34 -25.83
C ILE A 450 7.37 2.43 -26.64
N GLU A 451 7.83 1.99 -27.81
CA GLU A 451 7.07 1.17 -28.75
C GLU A 451 7.40 -0.32 -28.62
N GLN A 452 8.66 -0.64 -28.28
CA GLN A 452 9.11 -2.01 -28.13
C GLN A 452 9.89 -2.21 -26.85
N ILE A 453 9.65 -3.35 -26.20
CA ILE A 453 10.43 -3.85 -25.08
C ILE A 453 10.79 -5.31 -25.31
N TYR A 454 12.04 -5.67 -25.02
CA TYR A 454 12.49 -7.06 -25.04
C TYR A 454 13.62 -7.25 -24.04
N TYR A 455 13.79 -8.49 -23.59
CA TYR A 455 14.87 -8.85 -22.70
C TYR A 455 16.05 -9.34 -23.54
N ASP A 456 17.19 -8.68 -23.42
CA ASP A 456 18.43 -9.07 -24.07
C ASP A 456 19.23 -9.96 -23.12
N GLN A 457 19.44 -11.22 -23.53
CA GLN A 457 20.20 -12.21 -22.77
C GLN A 457 21.61 -12.30 -23.35
N ASP A 458 22.61 -11.94 -22.56
CA ASP A 458 24.00 -12.05 -23.00
C ASP A 458 24.45 -13.51 -22.87
N ALA A 459 24.63 -14.16 -24.02
CA ALA A 459 25.03 -15.56 -24.11
C ALA A 459 26.38 -15.88 -23.43
N LYS A 460 27.21 -14.88 -23.12
CA LYS A 460 28.54 -15.04 -22.52
C LYS A 460 28.59 -14.58 -21.06
N ASN A 461 27.77 -13.62 -20.65
CA ASN A 461 27.77 -13.11 -19.28
C ASN A 461 26.38 -12.67 -18.80
N LYS A 462 25.73 -13.52 -17.99
CA LYS A 462 24.40 -13.24 -17.42
C LYS A 462 24.29 -11.96 -16.60
N ASN A 463 25.40 -11.38 -16.12
CA ASN A 463 25.38 -10.08 -15.45
C ASN A 463 25.06 -8.90 -16.40
N ASN A 464 25.12 -9.13 -17.71
CA ASN A 464 24.76 -8.14 -18.73
C ASN A 464 23.31 -8.27 -19.21
N ASP A 465 22.55 -9.24 -18.69
CA ASP A 465 21.15 -9.41 -19.04
C ASP A 465 20.36 -8.17 -18.62
N GLN A 466 19.56 -7.62 -19.55
CA GLN A 466 18.88 -6.35 -19.33
C GLN A 466 17.66 -6.19 -20.25
N TRP A 467 16.72 -5.37 -19.80
CA TRP A 467 15.60 -4.90 -20.61
C TRP A 467 16.06 -3.80 -21.56
N ILE A 468 15.73 -3.97 -22.84
CA ILE A 468 15.91 -2.97 -23.88
C ILE A 468 14.57 -2.32 -24.18
N LEU A 469 14.50 -1.00 -24.04
CA LEU A 469 13.34 -0.17 -24.34
C LEU A 469 13.68 0.64 -25.60
N LYS A 470 12.86 0.53 -26.65
CA LYS A 470 12.99 1.31 -27.88
C LYS A 470 11.91 2.38 -27.95
N ARG A 471 12.34 3.63 -28.00
CA ARG A 471 11.50 4.80 -28.25
C ARG A 471 11.16 4.91 -29.73
N LYS A 472 9.92 5.29 -30.02
CA LYS A 472 9.52 5.76 -31.34
C LYS A 472 10.12 7.14 -31.61
N LEU A 473 11.05 7.21 -32.55
CA LEU A 473 11.66 8.49 -32.94
C LEU A 473 10.65 9.33 -33.75
N PRO A 474 10.61 10.66 -33.55
CA PRO A 474 9.76 11.52 -34.35
C PRO A 474 10.15 11.44 -35.83
N SER A 475 9.15 11.24 -36.70
CA SER A 475 9.36 11.31 -38.14
C SER A 475 9.80 12.73 -38.51
N THR A 476 10.91 12.87 -39.23
CA THR A 476 11.47 14.14 -39.71
C THR A 476 10.55 14.84 -40.72
N SER A 477 9.45 15.41 -40.27
CA SER A 477 8.69 16.45 -40.98
C SER A 477 7.60 17.03 -40.09
N THR A 478 7.77 18.27 -39.63
CA THR A 478 6.71 19.31 -39.59
C THR A 478 7.30 20.61 -39.03
N ASN A 479 7.16 21.69 -39.80
CA ASN A 479 7.51 23.06 -39.42
C ASN A 479 6.66 23.51 -38.23
N THR A 480 7.29 23.74 -37.08
CA THR A 480 6.63 24.30 -35.89
C THR A 480 6.55 25.83 -36.01
N SER A 481 5.38 26.41 -35.74
CA SER A 481 5.14 27.86 -35.93
C SER A 481 5.54 28.66 -34.68
N ALA A 482 5.84 29.95 -34.86
CA ALA A 482 6.28 30.86 -33.79
C ALA A 482 5.28 31.03 -32.62
N LYS A 483 4.04 30.52 -32.74
CA LYS A 483 3.04 30.54 -31.67
C LYS A 483 3.29 29.48 -30.58
N ASP A 484 3.96 28.39 -30.92
CA ASP A 484 4.31 27.30 -29.99
C ASP A 484 5.47 27.69 -29.04
N MET A 485 6.17 28.79 -29.32
CA MET A 485 7.33 29.25 -28.53
C MET A 485 6.98 30.03 -27.26
N ILE A 486 5.73 30.50 -27.10
CA ILE A 486 5.36 31.40 -25.98
C ILE A 486 4.78 30.64 -24.78
N ASP A 487 4.11 29.49 -24.98
CA ASP A 487 3.61 28.62 -23.89
C ASP A 487 4.71 27.79 -23.17
N LEU A 488 5.92 27.77 -23.75
CA LEU A 488 7.10 27.13 -23.16
C LEU A 488 7.70 27.89 -21.96
N SER A 489 7.26 29.13 -21.72
CA SER A 489 7.86 30.01 -20.70
C SER A 489 7.41 29.76 -19.25
N ILE A 490 6.40 28.90 -19.03
CA ILE A 490 6.06 28.35 -17.69
C ILE A 490 6.64 26.93 -17.51
N HIS A 491 7.18 26.30 -18.56
CA HIS A 491 7.58 24.89 -18.60
C HIS A 491 9.08 24.62 -18.37
N ALA A 492 9.90 25.66 -18.14
CA ALA A 492 11.36 25.54 -18.11
C ALA A 492 12.01 25.45 -16.72
N MET A 493 11.28 25.03 -15.67
CA MET A 493 11.83 24.89 -14.31
C MET A 493 12.17 23.45 -13.88
N ALA A 494 12.10 22.46 -14.78
CA ALA A 494 12.57 21.08 -14.54
C ALA A 494 13.83 20.70 -15.36
N HIS A 495 14.35 21.61 -16.18
CA HIS A 495 15.56 21.37 -16.97
C HIS A 495 16.68 22.32 -16.54
N GLN A 496 17.39 21.96 -15.46
CA GLN A 496 18.81 22.30 -15.37
C GLN A 496 19.59 21.05 -14.99
N ASN A 497 20.58 20.75 -15.83
CA ASN A 497 21.55 19.66 -15.78
C ASN A 497 21.13 18.34 -16.43
N GLN A 498 21.07 18.30 -17.77
CA GLN A 498 21.45 17.08 -18.50
C GLN A 498 22.12 17.47 -19.82
N THR A 499 23.41 17.16 -19.93
CA THR A 499 24.13 17.04 -21.19
C THR A 499 23.53 15.88 -21.98
N GLU A 500 22.99 16.15 -23.18
CA GLU A 500 22.47 15.15 -24.12
C GLU A 500 23.50 14.03 -24.28
N SER A 501 23.13 12.81 -23.88
CA SER A 501 24.02 11.65 -23.94
C SER A 501 23.82 10.91 -25.27
N ALA A 502 24.87 10.20 -25.73
CA ALA A 502 24.83 9.46 -27.00
C ALA A 502 23.68 8.42 -27.11
N THR A 503 23.07 8.00 -25.99
CA THR A 503 21.93 7.07 -25.99
C THR A 503 20.62 7.73 -26.43
N GLU A 504 20.41 9.02 -26.14
CA GLU A 504 19.19 9.75 -26.55
C GLU A 504 19.07 9.80 -28.08
N ASN A 505 20.20 9.91 -28.78
CA ASN A 505 20.24 9.90 -30.25
C ASN A 505 19.88 8.54 -30.89
N THR A 506 19.99 7.44 -30.15
CA THR A 506 19.63 6.10 -30.67
C THR A 506 18.18 5.71 -30.41
N GLY A 507 17.52 6.37 -29.45
CA GLY A 507 16.20 5.98 -28.97
C GLY A 507 16.18 4.63 -28.24
N ILE A 508 17.34 4.10 -27.81
CA ILE A 508 17.47 2.82 -27.13
C ILE A 508 17.92 3.05 -25.70
N PHE A 509 17.16 2.50 -24.75
CA PHE A 509 17.43 2.59 -23.32
C PHE A 509 17.58 1.19 -22.73
N LYS A 510 18.42 1.06 -21.71
CA LYS A 510 18.74 -0.23 -21.09
C LYS A 510 18.60 -0.16 -19.57
N HIS A 511 17.91 -1.14 -19.00
CA HIS A 511 17.66 -1.21 -17.55
C HIS A 511 17.67 -2.65 -17.05
N GLN A 512 18.01 -2.86 -15.78
CA GLN A 512 18.03 -4.19 -15.18
C GLN A 512 16.62 -4.68 -14.83
N THR A 513 15.72 -3.75 -14.52
CA THR A 513 14.36 -4.04 -14.06
C THR A 513 13.35 -3.19 -14.80
N LEU A 514 12.21 -3.78 -15.11
CA LEU A 514 11.11 -3.15 -15.83
C LEU A 514 9.84 -3.15 -14.97
N VAL A 515 9.19 -2.00 -14.86
CA VAL A 515 7.84 -1.86 -14.31
C VAL A 515 6.93 -1.27 -15.39
N ILE A 516 5.84 -1.97 -15.71
CA ILE A 516 4.79 -1.47 -16.59
C ILE A 516 3.66 -0.92 -15.71
N ALA A 517 3.38 0.38 -15.83
CA ALA A 517 2.32 1.10 -15.12
C ALA A 517 1.49 1.97 -16.09
N ALA A 518 1.36 1.52 -17.34
CA ALA A 518 0.81 2.27 -18.47
C ALA A 518 -0.74 2.21 -18.58
N GLY A 519 -1.47 2.00 -17.49
CA GLY A 519 -2.93 1.94 -17.53
C GLY A 519 -3.46 0.91 -18.54
N PHE A 520 -4.40 1.30 -19.41
CA PHE A 520 -4.95 0.38 -20.41
C PHE A 520 -3.95 0.08 -21.54
N ASP A 521 -3.07 1.04 -21.85
CA ASP A 521 -2.00 0.91 -22.83
C ASP A 521 -0.92 -0.10 -22.43
N SER A 522 -0.99 -0.66 -21.22
CA SER A 522 -0.21 -1.85 -20.85
C SER A 522 -0.40 -2.98 -21.89
N LEU A 523 -1.58 -3.10 -22.50
CA LEU A 523 -1.84 -4.12 -23.54
C LEU A 523 -1.10 -3.88 -24.86
N ASN A 524 -0.51 -2.70 -25.08
CA ASN A 524 0.29 -2.41 -26.28
C ASN A 524 1.65 -3.13 -26.25
N PHE A 525 2.07 -3.61 -25.07
CA PHE A 525 3.30 -4.37 -24.90
C PHE A 525 3.06 -5.88 -24.99
N GLN A 526 3.89 -6.57 -25.80
CA GLN A 526 3.76 -8.01 -26.05
C GLN A 526 3.75 -8.87 -24.77
N GLN A 527 4.47 -8.43 -23.74
CA GLN A 527 4.59 -9.09 -22.43
C GLN A 527 3.28 -9.02 -21.62
N CYS A 528 2.41 -8.05 -21.93
CA CYS A 528 1.14 -7.83 -21.26
C CYS A 528 -0.09 -8.19 -22.12
N ARG A 529 0.10 -8.57 -23.38
CA ARG A 529 -0.98 -8.80 -24.37
C ARG A 529 -2.12 -9.72 -23.90
N ALA A 530 -1.80 -10.69 -23.05
CA ALA A 530 -2.74 -11.69 -22.56
C ALA A 530 -3.34 -11.36 -21.19
N VAL A 531 -2.88 -10.27 -20.54
CA VAL A 531 -3.41 -9.84 -19.25
C VAL A 531 -4.90 -9.49 -19.42
N PRO A 532 -5.82 -10.08 -18.65
CA PRO A 532 -7.26 -9.86 -18.80
C PRO A 532 -7.76 -8.45 -18.38
N LEU A 533 -7.37 -7.43 -19.15
CA LEU A 533 -7.77 -6.03 -18.97
C LEU A 533 -8.94 -5.68 -19.88
N SER A 534 -9.71 -4.66 -19.51
CA SER A 534 -10.79 -4.11 -20.33
C SER A 534 -10.81 -2.59 -20.24
N ALA A 535 -10.99 -1.94 -21.39
CA ALA A 535 -11.21 -0.52 -21.47
C ALA A 535 -12.59 -0.16 -20.91
N ALA A 536 -12.63 0.91 -20.11
CA ALA A 536 -13.87 1.58 -19.75
C ALA A 536 -13.70 3.09 -19.88
N ARG A 537 -14.10 3.63 -21.03
CA ARG A 537 -14.17 5.07 -21.27
C ARG A 537 -15.06 5.75 -20.23
N GLY A 538 -14.65 6.93 -19.80
CA GLY A 538 -15.51 7.85 -19.06
C GLY A 538 -15.21 9.31 -19.32
N GLN A 539 -16.27 10.10 -19.34
CA GLN A 539 -16.29 11.55 -19.43
C GLN A 539 -16.76 12.12 -18.09
N VAL A 540 -15.98 13.06 -17.56
CA VAL A 540 -16.29 13.86 -16.38
C VAL A 540 -16.53 15.29 -16.84
N SER A 541 -17.75 15.77 -16.65
CA SER A 541 -18.17 17.13 -17.03
C SER A 541 -17.60 18.16 -16.05
N HIS A 542 -17.13 19.28 -16.57
CA HIS A 542 -16.76 20.45 -15.79
C HIS A 542 -17.90 21.46 -15.88
N ILE A 543 -18.59 21.72 -14.77
CA ILE A 543 -19.73 22.63 -14.74
C ILE A 543 -19.40 23.86 -13.90
N GLU A 544 -19.94 25.01 -14.29
CA GLU A 544 -19.84 26.22 -13.47
C GLU A 544 -20.82 26.15 -12.30
N SER A 545 -20.45 26.81 -11.20
CA SER A 545 -21.28 26.92 -10.01
C SER A 545 -22.42 27.89 -10.22
N THR A 546 -23.62 27.55 -9.73
CA THR A 546 -24.74 28.48 -9.59
C THR A 546 -24.79 29.03 -8.16
N PRO A 547 -25.48 30.16 -7.88
CA PRO A 547 -25.61 30.68 -6.53
C PRO A 547 -26.04 29.63 -5.50
N GLU A 548 -26.97 28.74 -5.84
CA GLU A 548 -27.42 27.65 -4.97
C GLU A 548 -26.37 26.54 -4.85
N LEU A 549 -25.73 26.16 -5.96
CA LEU A 549 -24.75 25.06 -5.97
C LEU A 549 -23.43 25.42 -5.26
N THR A 550 -23.10 26.71 -5.12
CA THR A 550 -21.96 27.14 -4.29
C THR A 550 -22.07 26.68 -2.83
N ALA A 551 -23.29 26.41 -2.36
CA ALA A 551 -23.54 25.92 -1.01
C ALA A 551 -23.17 24.43 -0.82
N LEU A 552 -22.83 23.70 -1.87
CA LEU A 552 -22.43 22.29 -1.79
C LEU A 552 -21.08 22.15 -1.06
N LYS A 553 -21.10 21.53 0.12
CA LYS A 553 -19.95 21.38 1.04
C LYS A 553 -19.27 20.02 0.99
N ARG A 554 -19.90 19.00 0.41
CA ARG A 554 -19.43 17.60 0.43
C ARG A 554 -19.57 16.97 -0.95
N THR A 555 -18.66 16.06 -1.26
CA THR A 555 -18.80 15.23 -2.47
C THR A 555 -20.02 14.33 -2.32
N LEU A 556 -20.87 14.31 -3.36
CA LEU A 556 -22.01 13.43 -3.47
C LEU A 556 -21.65 12.25 -4.36
N CYS A 557 -22.05 11.04 -3.97
CA CYS A 557 -22.03 9.84 -4.81
C CYS A 557 -23.45 9.31 -4.97
N HIS A 558 -23.83 9.09 -6.22
CA HIS A 558 -25.12 8.58 -6.67
C HIS A 558 -24.88 7.53 -7.80
N GLU A 559 -25.68 7.50 -8.87
CA GLU A 559 -25.29 6.79 -10.12
C GLU A 559 -24.04 7.41 -10.79
N GLY A 560 -23.62 8.57 -10.30
CA GLY A 560 -22.37 9.26 -10.60
C GLY A 560 -21.77 9.86 -9.32
N TYR A 561 -21.13 11.01 -9.45
CA TYR A 561 -20.63 11.85 -8.40
C TYR A 561 -20.66 13.31 -8.80
N LEU A 562 -20.76 14.18 -7.80
CA LEU A 562 -20.67 15.63 -7.91
C LEU A 562 -19.76 16.15 -6.81
N THR A 563 -18.76 16.94 -7.15
CA THR A 563 -17.83 17.54 -6.17
C THR A 563 -18.26 18.97 -5.80
N PRO A 564 -17.88 19.47 -4.61
CA PRO A 564 -17.87 20.90 -4.31
C PRO A 564 -17.08 21.72 -5.34
N ALA A 565 -17.27 23.04 -5.32
CA ALA A 565 -16.57 23.93 -6.23
C ALA A 565 -15.08 24.09 -5.87
N ILE A 566 -14.21 24.11 -6.87
CA ILE A 566 -12.90 24.76 -6.79
C ILE A 566 -13.01 26.05 -7.58
N ALA A 567 -12.74 27.18 -6.93
CA ALA A 567 -13.09 28.50 -7.45
C ALA A 567 -14.58 28.55 -7.84
N VAL A 568 -14.89 28.41 -9.12
CA VAL A 568 -16.27 28.43 -9.64
C VAL A 568 -16.66 27.15 -10.38
N GLN A 569 -15.84 26.10 -10.35
CA GLN A 569 -16.08 24.88 -11.13
C GLN A 569 -16.26 23.63 -10.27
N HIS A 570 -17.21 22.78 -10.66
CA HIS A 570 -17.45 21.45 -10.11
C HIS A 570 -17.10 20.38 -11.13
N CYS A 571 -16.79 19.17 -10.65
CA CYS A 571 -16.77 17.99 -11.50
C CYS A 571 -18.04 17.16 -11.27
N MET A 572 -18.75 16.87 -12.36
CA MET A 572 -19.92 15.99 -12.38
C MET A 572 -19.62 14.81 -13.30
N GLY A 573 -19.75 13.59 -12.80
CA GLY A 573 -19.42 12.44 -13.60
C GLY A 573 -19.85 11.12 -12.98
N ALA A 574 -19.47 9.98 -13.52
CA ALA A 574 -18.91 9.88 -14.86
C ALA A 574 -19.73 8.90 -15.68
N THR A 575 -19.62 9.01 -16.99
CA THR A 575 -20.01 7.94 -17.89
C THR A 575 -19.06 6.74 -17.75
N PHE A 576 -19.57 5.59 -18.17
CA PHE A 576 -18.87 4.31 -18.11
C PHE A 576 -19.26 3.47 -19.33
N LYS A 577 -18.53 3.66 -20.45
CA LYS A 577 -18.75 2.91 -21.69
C LYS A 577 -17.68 1.81 -21.79
N ARG A 578 -18.12 0.55 -21.68
CA ARG A 578 -17.22 -0.62 -21.71
C ARG A 578 -16.75 -0.90 -23.14
N HIS A 579 -15.52 -1.39 -23.27
CA HIS A 579 -14.91 -1.76 -24.56
C HIS A 579 -14.81 -0.60 -25.55
N ASP A 580 -14.87 0.63 -25.04
CA ASP A 580 -14.70 1.85 -25.80
C ASP A 580 -13.37 2.49 -25.38
N SER A 581 -12.53 2.82 -26.36
CA SER A 581 -11.20 3.39 -26.20
C SER A 581 -11.04 4.75 -26.87
N ASP A 582 -12.12 5.31 -27.42
CA ASP A 582 -12.12 6.67 -27.96
C ASP A 582 -12.06 7.66 -26.78
N THR A 583 -11.33 8.77 -26.94
CA THR A 583 -11.19 9.84 -25.93
C THR A 583 -11.77 11.19 -26.39
N ALA A 584 -12.36 11.26 -27.58
CA ALA A 584 -13.02 12.48 -28.06
C ALA A 584 -14.18 12.89 -27.14
N TYR A 585 -14.43 14.19 -26.98
CA TYR A 585 -15.61 14.69 -26.28
C TYR A 585 -16.90 14.17 -26.93
N ARG A 586 -17.93 13.86 -26.13
CA ARG A 586 -19.27 13.51 -26.62
C ARG A 586 -20.34 14.29 -25.86
N GLU A 587 -21.11 15.07 -26.61
CA GLU A 587 -22.23 15.85 -26.07
C GLU A 587 -23.30 14.96 -25.43
N THR A 588 -23.57 13.78 -26.00
CA THR A 588 -24.49 12.80 -25.41
C THR A 588 -24.04 12.36 -24.01
N GLU A 589 -22.74 12.19 -23.79
CA GLU A 589 -22.18 11.83 -22.48
C GLU A 589 -22.20 13.00 -21.48
N GLN A 590 -22.11 14.24 -21.97
CA GLN A 590 -22.28 15.44 -21.17
C GLN A 590 -23.71 15.53 -20.60
N ASN A 591 -24.70 15.29 -21.46
CA ASN A 591 -26.10 15.20 -21.07
C ASN A 591 -26.37 14.00 -20.15
N ASP A 592 -25.81 12.81 -20.45
CA ASP A 592 -25.93 11.61 -19.62
C ASP A 592 -25.52 11.87 -18.15
N ASN A 593 -24.43 12.62 -17.92
CA ASN A 593 -23.95 12.94 -16.58
C ASN A 593 -24.98 13.77 -15.78
N HIS A 594 -25.57 14.78 -16.41
CA HIS A 594 -26.61 15.61 -15.78
C HIS A 594 -27.90 14.82 -15.53
N GLN A 595 -28.33 14.02 -16.49
CA GLN A 595 -29.54 13.20 -16.37
C GLN A 595 -29.44 12.19 -15.23
N LYS A 596 -28.26 11.59 -14.99
CA LYS A 596 -28.03 10.75 -13.81
C LYS A 596 -28.19 11.51 -12.50
N LEU A 597 -27.75 12.76 -12.43
CA LEU A 597 -27.92 13.58 -11.23
C LEU A 597 -29.41 13.92 -11.03
N LYS A 598 -30.11 14.40 -12.06
CA LYS A 598 -31.56 14.69 -12.02
C LYS A 598 -32.38 13.48 -11.60
N LYS A 599 -32.05 12.29 -12.11
CA LYS A 599 -32.70 11.04 -11.74
C LYS A 599 -32.51 10.68 -10.27
N CYS A 600 -31.32 10.93 -9.72
CA CYS A 600 -30.97 10.56 -8.35
C CYS A 600 -31.35 11.61 -7.30
N ILE A 601 -31.57 12.86 -7.72
CA ILE A 601 -31.97 13.97 -6.86
C ILE A 601 -33.06 14.73 -7.64
N SER A 602 -34.28 14.20 -7.61
CA SER A 602 -35.42 14.76 -8.34
C SER A 602 -36.02 15.96 -7.61
N ASP A 603 -36.73 16.80 -8.36
CA ASP A 603 -37.55 17.90 -7.80
C ASP A 603 -36.74 18.95 -7.02
N LYS A 604 -35.46 19.12 -7.37
CA LYS A 604 -34.56 20.13 -6.80
C LYS A 604 -34.12 21.14 -7.84
N THR A 605 -34.54 22.39 -7.64
CA THR A 605 -34.25 23.51 -8.56
C THR A 605 -32.76 23.71 -8.80
N TRP A 606 -31.91 23.52 -7.79
CA TRP A 606 -30.46 23.64 -7.94
C TRP A 606 -29.86 22.60 -8.89
N VAL A 607 -30.47 21.41 -9.01
CA VAL A 607 -30.05 20.38 -9.96
C VAL A 607 -30.50 20.75 -11.37
N ASP A 608 -31.74 21.26 -11.50
CA ASP A 608 -32.31 21.65 -12.78
C ASP A 608 -31.63 22.86 -13.40
N ASN A 609 -31.15 23.79 -12.57
CA ASN A 609 -30.48 25.02 -12.97
C ASN A 609 -29.01 24.82 -13.40
N ILE A 610 -28.45 23.61 -13.30
CA ILE A 610 -27.09 23.33 -13.78
C ILE A 610 -27.04 23.54 -15.30
N VAL A 611 -26.18 24.46 -15.73
CA VAL A 611 -25.93 24.74 -17.15
C VAL A 611 -24.77 23.88 -17.64
N LEU A 612 -25.00 23.17 -18.74
CA LEU A 612 -23.98 22.35 -19.39
C LEU A 612 -23.19 23.18 -20.41
N ASN A 613 -21.90 22.89 -20.50
CA ASN A 613 -20.97 23.40 -21.51
C ASN A 613 -20.23 22.23 -22.17
N ASP A 614 -19.26 22.52 -23.04
CA ASP A 614 -18.42 21.52 -23.72
C ASP A 614 -17.13 21.14 -22.96
N GLN A 615 -16.97 21.62 -21.73
CA GLN A 615 -15.79 21.37 -20.91
C GLN A 615 -15.94 20.03 -20.19
N ALA A 616 -15.03 19.11 -20.48
CA ALA A 616 -14.96 17.81 -19.84
C ALA A 616 -13.56 17.23 -19.90
N HIS A 617 -13.27 16.28 -19.01
CA HIS A 617 -12.13 15.39 -19.14
C HIS A 617 -12.60 13.98 -19.52
N THR A 618 -12.02 13.43 -20.58
CA THR A 618 -12.37 12.11 -21.11
C THR A 618 -11.13 11.22 -21.11
N ALA A 619 -11.26 10.03 -20.52
CA ALA A 619 -10.15 9.09 -20.46
C ALA A 619 -10.60 7.63 -20.40
N ILE A 620 -9.65 6.73 -20.64
CA ILE A 620 -9.87 5.28 -20.61
C ILE A 620 -9.41 4.71 -19.28
N ARG A 621 -10.34 4.12 -18.53
CA ARG A 621 -10.01 3.35 -17.33
C ARG A 621 -9.55 1.96 -17.73
N CYS A 622 -8.50 1.49 -17.07
CA CYS A 622 -8.07 0.09 -17.14
C CYS A 622 -8.81 -0.71 -16.06
N THR A 623 -9.70 -1.61 -16.46
CA THR A 623 -10.56 -2.37 -15.54
C THR A 623 -10.28 -3.86 -15.60
N THR A 624 -10.57 -4.54 -14.48
CA THR A 624 -10.52 -6.00 -14.36
C THR A 624 -11.91 -6.53 -14.00
N ARG A 625 -12.19 -7.78 -14.40
CA ARG A 625 -13.51 -8.40 -14.16
C ARG A 625 -13.81 -8.63 -12.68
N ASP A 626 -12.79 -8.93 -11.88
CA ASP A 626 -12.90 -9.21 -10.45
C ASP A 626 -12.67 -7.95 -9.57
N HIS A 627 -12.46 -6.80 -10.20
CA HIS A 627 -12.16 -5.51 -9.56
C HIS A 627 -10.87 -5.47 -8.72
N PHE A 628 -10.10 -6.56 -8.66
CA PHE A 628 -8.76 -6.53 -8.10
C PHE A 628 -7.79 -5.92 -9.11
N PRO A 629 -6.86 -5.07 -8.68
CA PRO A 629 -5.75 -4.62 -9.52
C PRO A 629 -4.82 -5.79 -9.86
N TYR A 630 -3.95 -5.59 -10.84
CA TYR A 630 -2.84 -6.48 -11.14
C TYR A 630 -1.56 -5.87 -10.57
N VAL A 631 -0.93 -6.56 -9.62
CA VAL A 631 0.31 -6.10 -8.95
C VAL A 631 1.26 -7.27 -8.75
N GLY A 632 2.50 -7.12 -9.21
CA GLY A 632 3.58 -8.06 -8.91
C GLY A 632 4.40 -8.41 -10.14
N GLU A 633 5.13 -9.53 -10.05
CA GLU A 633 5.95 -10.05 -11.14
C GLU A 633 5.10 -10.38 -12.37
N LEU A 634 5.60 -9.99 -13.54
CA LEU A 634 4.96 -10.23 -14.81
C LEU A 634 5.20 -11.68 -15.21
N THR A 635 4.13 -12.47 -15.26
CA THR A 635 4.19 -13.89 -15.60
C THR A 635 4.64 -14.12 -17.04
N ASP A 636 5.48 -15.13 -17.27
CA ASP A 636 5.76 -15.66 -18.61
C ASP A 636 4.54 -16.45 -19.10
N TYR A 637 3.64 -15.74 -19.77
CA TYR A 637 2.40 -16.29 -20.30
C TYR A 637 2.63 -17.39 -21.33
N ASP A 638 3.66 -17.26 -22.16
CA ASP A 638 3.98 -18.22 -23.22
C ASP A 638 4.42 -19.55 -22.64
N SER A 639 5.30 -19.52 -21.63
CA SER A 639 5.72 -20.72 -20.90
C SER A 639 4.54 -21.35 -20.14
N LEU A 640 3.70 -20.54 -19.48
CA LEU A 640 2.51 -21.04 -18.78
C LEU A 640 1.52 -21.73 -19.73
N LYS A 641 1.21 -21.08 -20.86
CA LYS A 641 0.28 -21.59 -21.87
C LYS A 641 0.81 -22.87 -22.50
N LYS A 642 2.09 -22.89 -22.92
CA LYS A 642 2.75 -24.07 -23.48
C LYS A 642 2.73 -25.25 -22.50
N SER A 643 3.02 -25.01 -21.22
CA SER A 643 2.93 -26.05 -20.17
C SER A 643 1.52 -26.64 -20.10
N TYR A 644 0.50 -25.79 -20.07
CA TYR A 644 -0.88 -26.24 -19.97
C TYR A 644 -1.35 -27.01 -21.21
N GLU A 645 -1.04 -26.52 -22.41
CA GLU A 645 -1.43 -27.14 -23.68
C GLU A 645 -0.71 -28.48 -23.92
N MET A 646 0.56 -28.62 -23.50
CA MET A 646 1.32 -29.86 -23.65
C MET A 646 0.98 -30.91 -22.59
N ASN A 647 0.83 -30.51 -21.34
CA ASN A 647 0.79 -31.44 -20.20
C ASN A 647 -0.61 -31.58 -19.57
N GLY A 648 -1.60 -30.82 -20.04
CA GLY A 648 -2.91 -30.69 -19.38
C GLY A 648 -2.85 -30.11 -17.96
N SER A 649 -1.68 -29.61 -17.55
CA SER A 649 -1.36 -29.15 -16.19
C SER A 649 -0.30 -28.05 -16.21
N ILE A 650 -0.18 -27.31 -15.11
CA ILE A 650 0.74 -26.19 -14.98
C ILE A 650 1.95 -26.62 -14.15
N ASN A 651 3.15 -26.28 -14.63
CA ASN A 651 4.37 -26.42 -13.85
C ASN A 651 4.42 -25.36 -12.74
N TYR A 652 4.71 -25.80 -11.52
CA TYR A 652 4.96 -24.92 -10.38
C TYR A 652 6.44 -24.96 -9.98
N PRO A 653 7.04 -23.82 -9.58
CA PRO A 653 6.45 -22.49 -9.55
C PRO A 653 6.15 -21.94 -10.95
N ILE A 654 5.13 -21.09 -11.05
CA ILE A 654 4.77 -20.42 -12.32
C ILE A 654 5.92 -19.49 -12.70
N ALA A 655 6.43 -19.62 -13.93
CA ALA A 655 7.52 -18.80 -14.43
C ALA A 655 7.12 -17.32 -14.55
N SER A 656 8.01 -16.44 -14.06
CA SER A 656 7.93 -14.99 -14.24
C SER A 656 8.97 -14.55 -15.27
N LEU A 657 8.70 -13.45 -15.98
CA LEU A 657 9.70 -12.78 -16.80
C LEU A 657 10.79 -12.18 -15.89
N PRO A 658 12.07 -12.19 -16.31
CA PRO A 658 13.18 -11.74 -15.47
C PRO A 658 13.03 -10.27 -15.04
N ASN A 659 12.98 -10.01 -13.73
CA ASN A 659 12.89 -8.65 -13.16
C ASN A 659 11.87 -7.73 -13.85
N ALA A 660 10.73 -8.28 -14.28
CA ALA A 660 9.66 -7.52 -14.89
C ALA A 660 8.41 -7.55 -14.01
N TYR A 661 7.79 -6.40 -13.88
CA TYR A 661 6.70 -6.17 -12.95
C TYR A 661 5.56 -5.38 -13.60
N LEU A 662 4.36 -5.53 -13.06
CA LEU A 662 3.15 -4.87 -13.54
C LEU A 662 2.37 -4.26 -12.37
N LEU A 663 1.93 -3.01 -12.56
CA LEU A 663 0.93 -2.34 -11.72
C LEU A 663 -0.13 -1.69 -12.62
N THR A 664 -1.27 -2.36 -12.79
CA THR A 664 -2.36 -1.85 -13.64
C THR A 664 -3.74 -2.34 -13.16
N GLY A 665 -4.80 -1.99 -13.89
CA GLY A 665 -6.16 -2.45 -13.59
C GLY A 665 -6.82 -1.71 -12.42
N LEU A 666 -6.43 -0.46 -12.16
CA LEU A 666 -6.92 0.34 -11.02
C LEU A 666 -8.40 0.77 -11.13
N GLY A 667 -9.02 0.58 -12.29
CA GLY A 667 -10.40 0.96 -12.57
C GLY A 667 -10.66 2.45 -12.30
N SER A 668 -11.74 2.74 -11.59
CA SER A 668 -12.12 4.11 -11.18
C SER A 668 -11.68 4.47 -9.77
N ARG A 669 -10.80 3.67 -9.13
CA ARG A 669 -10.39 3.85 -7.73
C ARG A 669 -8.89 3.99 -7.55
N GLY A 670 -8.18 4.41 -8.59
CA GLY A 670 -6.73 4.59 -8.55
C GLY A 670 -6.25 5.56 -7.47
N LEU A 671 -7.01 6.62 -7.16
CA LEU A 671 -6.69 7.54 -6.05
C LEU A 671 -6.72 6.85 -4.69
N CYS A 672 -7.57 5.83 -4.52
CA CYS A 672 -7.64 5.09 -3.27
C CYS A 672 -6.55 4.01 -3.20
N SER A 673 -6.27 3.32 -4.31
CA SER A 673 -5.45 2.11 -4.28
C SER A 673 -4.00 2.30 -4.69
N ALA A 674 -3.69 3.21 -5.62
CA ALA A 674 -2.34 3.35 -6.17
C ALA A 674 -1.23 3.52 -5.12
N PRO A 675 -1.40 4.33 -4.05
CA PRO A 675 -0.35 4.51 -3.05
C PRO A 675 0.04 3.18 -2.36
N LEU A 676 -0.92 2.41 -1.85
CA LEU A 676 -0.63 1.13 -1.18
C LEU A 676 -0.11 0.09 -2.18
N LEU A 677 -0.68 0.01 -3.38
CA LEU A 677 -0.25 -0.96 -4.39
C LEU A 677 1.17 -0.70 -4.88
N ALA A 678 1.57 0.56 -5.00
CA ALA A 678 2.94 0.95 -5.32
C ALA A 678 3.91 0.52 -4.22
N GLU A 679 3.53 0.70 -2.95
CA GLU A 679 4.34 0.26 -1.81
C GLU A 679 4.44 -1.26 -1.70
N ILE A 680 3.36 -2.00 -2.00
CA ILE A 680 3.37 -3.46 -2.13
C ILE A 680 4.34 -3.88 -3.23
N LEU A 681 4.29 -3.22 -4.40
CA LEU A 681 5.17 -3.57 -5.51
C LEU A 681 6.64 -3.27 -5.19
N ALA A 682 6.95 -2.12 -4.61
CA ALA A 682 8.29 -1.78 -4.16
C ALA A 682 8.80 -2.78 -3.12
N SER A 683 7.95 -3.20 -2.17
CA SER A 683 8.31 -4.24 -1.19
C SER A 683 8.62 -5.58 -1.87
N LYS A 684 7.87 -5.98 -2.90
CA LYS A 684 8.15 -7.19 -3.69
C LYS A 684 9.49 -7.11 -4.42
N ILE A 685 9.77 -5.99 -5.10
CA ILE A 685 11.05 -5.75 -5.80
C ILE A 685 12.22 -5.84 -4.83
N ASN A 686 12.05 -5.32 -3.61
CA ASN A 686 13.08 -5.30 -2.57
C ASN A 686 13.12 -6.54 -1.68
N LYS A 687 12.21 -7.50 -1.88
CA LYS A 687 12.09 -8.71 -1.04
C LYS A 687 11.84 -8.39 0.43
N GLU A 688 11.09 -7.31 0.69
CA GLU A 688 10.68 -6.85 2.02
C GLU A 688 9.34 -7.49 2.44
N SER A 689 8.97 -7.37 3.73
CA SER A 689 7.64 -7.75 4.19
C SER A 689 6.57 -6.91 3.47
N LEU A 690 5.46 -7.54 3.09
CA LEU A 690 4.39 -6.88 2.34
C LEU A 690 3.38 -6.22 3.29
N PRO A 691 2.93 -4.98 3.03
CA PRO A 691 1.91 -4.30 3.85
C PRO A 691 0.49 -4.75 3.51
N VAL A 692 0.32 -6.04 3.24
CA VAL A 692 -0.95 -6.64 2.83
C VAL A 692 -0.96 -8.12 3.21
N ALA A 693 -2.13 -8.63 3.58
CA ALA A 693 -2.27 -10.04 3.90
C ALA A 693 -2.03 -10.94 2.69
N LYS A 694 -1.35 -12.07 2.89
CA LYS A 694 -1.04 -13.05 1.85
C LYS A 694 -2.23 -13.45 0.97
N TYR A 695 -3.40 -13.71 1.55
CA TYR A 695 -4.58 -14.10 0.77
C TYR A 695 -5.13 -12.98 -0.11
N ILE A 696 -4.86 -11.71 0.22
CA ILE A 696 -5.21 -10.56 -0.63
C ILE A 696 -4.16 -10.41 -1.73
N ASP A 697 -2.87 -10.56 -1.41
CA ASP A 697 -1.78 -10.56 -2.39
C ASP A 697 -2.02 -11.60 -3.51
N GLU A 698 -2.43 -12.82 -3.14
CA GLU A 698 -2.81 -13.88 -4.08
C GLU A 698 -3.94 -13.48 -5.04
N LYS A 699 -4.85 -12.58 -4.62
CA LYS A 699 -5.92 -12.03 -5.47
C LYS A 699 -5.44 -10.91 -6.40
N MET A 700 -4.22 -10.41 -6.24
CA MET A 700 -3.64 -9.37 -7.10
C MET A 700 -2.58 -9.91 -8.07
N LYS A 701 -2.07 -11.13 -7.84
CA LYS A 701 -1.10 -11.79 -8.72
C LYS A 701 -1.58 -11.85 -10.18
N ILE A 702 -0.64 -11.71 -11.11
CA ILE A 702 -0.88 -11.66 -12.56
C ILE A 702 -1.58 -12.91 -13.12
N PRO A 703 -1.18 -14.16 -12.78
CA PRO A 703 -1.75 -15.34 -13.42
C PRO A 703 -3.14 -15.72 -12.89
N ARG A 704 -3.68 -15.05 -11.86
CA ARG A 704 -4.88 -15.49 -11.12
C ARG A 704 -6.09 -15.80 -12.01
N GLN A 705 -6.30 -15.02 -13.07
CA GLN A 705 -7.46 -15.20 -13.95
C GLN A 705 -7.21 -16.30 -14.98
N TRP A 706 -5.97 -16.44 -15.47
CA TRP A 706 -5.59 -17.58 -16.30
C TRP A 706 -5.74 -18.88 -15.53
N LEU A 707 -5.29 -18.93 -14.27
CA LEU A 707 -5.52 -20.07 -13.37
C LEU A 707 -7.02 -20.35 -13.17
N SER A 708 -7.85 -19.31 -13.02
CA SER A 708 -9.30 -19.50 -12.94
C SER A 708 -9.90 -20.06 -14.24
N TYR A 709 -9.36 -19.70 -15.41
CA TYR A 709 -9.80 -20.21 -16.71
C TYR A 709 -9.39 -21.67 -16.88
N ILE A 710 -8.14 -22.00 -16.56
CA ILE A 710 -7.60 -23.37 -16.58
C ILE A 710 -8.41 -24.29 -15.67
N ASN A 711 -8.68 -23.87 -14.44
CA ASN A 711 -9.51 -24.63 -13.48
C ASN A 711 -10.96 -24.83 -13.95
N LYS A 712 -11.41 -24.06 -14.95
CA LYS A 712 -12.74 -24.16 -15.56
C LYS A 712 -12.70 -24.80 -16.96
N ASN A 713 -11.57 -25.38 -17.36
CA ASN A 713 -11.32 -25.92 -18.70
C ASN A 713 -11.67 -24.94 -19.83
N LYS A 714 -11.39 -23.64 -19.61
CA LYS A 714 -11.56 -22.60 -20.63
C LYS A 714 -10.24 -22.38 -21.38
N PRO A 715 -10.30 -22.14 -22.70
CA PRO A 715 -9.11 -21.87 -23.48
C PRO A 715 -8.43 -20.59 -23.01
N LEU A 716 -7.10 -20.61 -22.99
CA LEU A 716 -6.27 -19.42 -22.83
C LEU A 716 -6.28 -18.61 -24.13
N LYS A 717 -6.13 -17.27 -24.05
CA LYS A 717 -6.09 -16.41 -25.25
C LYS A 717 -4.89 -16.77 -26.14
N SER A 718 -5.06 -16.61 -27.45
CA SER A 718 -3.99 -16.74 -28.45
C SER A 718 -2.85 -15.78 -28.14
#